data_AF-A0A2W2F4E7-F1
#
_entry.id   AF-A0A2W2F4E7-F1
#
_cell.length_a   1.000
_cell.length_b   1.000
_cell.length_c   1.000
_cell.angle_alpha   90.00
_cell.angle_beta   90.00
_cell.angle_gamma   90.00
#
_symmetry.space_group_name_H-M   'P 1'
#
loop_
_entity.id
_entity.type
_entity.pdbx_description
1 polymer ?
#
loop_
_entity_poly.entity_id
_entity_poly.type
_entity_poly.pdbx_seq_one_letter_code
_entity_poly.pdbx_strand_id
1 'polypeptide(L)'
;MTDTCSQRAAAVKDACHRDWQQHAAGDRLHKTRHGHRLEVLAEPAVIRNAAGEPVGVDAWVQLHDAQGREVPIDPHRRIINPPTVTRDGRQDPAAAFWESVWDSIDETPNPGGWRTAGTVTVIYGEPADGRLEGQGNTYAAARNGTGTILNDTTGAFSATGQFFVSTYSCYQQYWAFDTSAITDSDEVTAVQLALYQTGQNLAGGNFVVEARAFDWGDTLTTADYRPGNTLNTYTLLASINTNSMGTLNQYYTLNSQPAFLSVPGLKTGMVRLFTSSSKQRTGTAPTAREFVQFATADASGTTTDPRLTITHHGVGTGGTQLVEDFEDATYVVTITAGGDTGWTRDTTEGHDSGASLRSGVITDEQTTDAIVTVPPGATGMRFWYLVSSEETFDKFQLLIDGVEQYPEGGLSGEIPWTQSDTFDVSAATTVIFRYFKDVSVPAGADAAWIDDLTFTFGGGIVRGNVFDGGTHGETITTGNSGGASGDPFNSVVGSLQYTNVQARAGLAAVNPAAGVDCHLDWRAVAQPGDVFCARLYLWLVAAPTAAQRVFVLLGSAGVVSAVWIFPDREITAYAGFSETAAAGFTTPVPTEQWVRIELRYTIGAAGNGTVEMWLYLAANSSAHDDYAISTTLAWPNGKPEGAEFHLQRDTGYWYLDDVAIADEKIGSASPEQSATVGQVAEGDAARSVSGRKTRGIGQAATTAAAHPIAATKRGQVGQAAEDAAAQLLGRRKQRALGGQASELDGVSPMGRAHAAQVSQVAETGTARHIAPLVGTPVPQTGEDDTALPVTGRKIRALGQAAEGDAAAAVAAGLQRAVGQVLAVDSAQPMVRVSVLEVGQAAELDTALRINSSALGLVAEADVALPITPVVYAARPMRAGPVRVAWAAASPRVRWVAGRPRLRWSSVAH
;
A
#
# COMPACT_ATOMS: atom_id res chain seq x y z
N MET A 1 4.69 22.12 -26.87
CA MET A 1 4.02 20.81 -26.75
C MET A 1 3.74 20.63 -25.28
N THR A 2 2.61 20.06 -24.90
CA THR A 2 2.40 19.61 -23.52
C THR A 2 3.24 18.36 -23.32
N ASP A 3 4.13 18.37 -22.32
CA ASP A 3 4.97 17.20 -22.03
C ASP A 3 4.17 16.16 -21.25
N THR A 4 4.10 14.95 -21.81
CA THR A 4 3.38 13.81 -21.22
C THR A 4 3.95 13.43 -19.86
N CYS A 5 3.14 12.75 -19.03
CA CYS A 5 3.57 12.17 -17.76
C CYS A 5 4.90 11.39 -17.89
N SER A 6 5.03 10.60 -18.97
CA SER A 6 6.24 9.83 -19.29
C SER A 6 7.47 10.69 -19.58
N GLN A 7 7.33 11.76 -20.35
CA GLN A 7 8.42 12.72 -20.58
C GLN A 7 8.82 13.45 -19.29
N ARG A 8 7.84 13.86 -18.48
CA ARG A 8 8.07 14.54 -17.20
C ARG A 8 8.81 13.65 -16.21
N ALA A 9 8.32 12.41 -15.98
CA ALA A 9 8.94 11.43 -15.10
C ALA A 9 10.38 11.07 -15.52
N ALA A 10 10.63 10.88 -16.83
CA ALA A 10 11.97 10.63 -17.35
C ALA A 10 12.92 11.83 -17.12
N ALA A 11 12.47 13.05 -17.41
CA ALA A 11 13.25 14.27 -17.23
C ALA A 11 13.63 14.53 -15.75
N VAL A 12 12.70 14.25 -14.82
CA VAL A 12 12.95 14.31 -13.38
C VAL A 12 13.97 13.25 -12.95
N LYS A 13 13.75 11.97 -13.28
CA LYS A 13 14.67 10.88 -12.90
C LYS A 13 16.09 11.12 -13.41
N ASP A 14 16.25 11.59 -14.65
CA ASP A 14 17.58 11.90 -15.19
C ASP A 14 18.22 13.13 -14.55
N ALA A 15 17.43 14.07 -14.01
CA ALA A 15 17.94 15.18 -13.21
C ALA A 15 18.37 14.72 -11.80
N CYS A 16 17.55 13.94 -11.10
CA CYS A 16 17.88 13.34 -9.80
C CYS A 16 19.12 12.45 -9.87
N HIS A 17 19.28 11.66 -10.93
CA HIS A 17 20.49 10.87 -11.17
C HIS A 17 21.74 11.75 -11.32
N ARG A 18 21.66 12.90 -12.03
CA ARG A 18 22.79 13.83 -12.15
C ARG A 18 23.15 14.49 -10.82
N ASP A 19 22.15 14.88 -10.01
CA ASP A 19 22.36 15.38 -8.65
C ASP A 19 23.09 14.35 -7.77
N TRP A 20 22.64 13.09 -7.81
CA TRP A 20 23.21 11.98 -7.03
C TRP A 20 24.67 11.69 -7.44
N GLN A 21 24.94 11.56 -8.74
CA GLN A 21 26.29 11.27 -9.26
C GLN A 21 27.28 12.46 -9.13
N GLN A 22 26.80 13.67 -8.82
CA GLN A 22 27.64 14.86 -8.57
C GLN A 22 27.93 15.11 -7.08
N HIS A 23 27.27 14.41 -6.16
CA HIS A 23 27.59 14.50 -4.73
C HIS A 23 28.95 13.86 -4.41
N ALA A 24 29.63 14.40 -3.39
CA ALA A 24 30.96 13.95 -3.01
C ALA A 24 30.94 12.52 -2.46
N ALA A 25 31.84 11.66 -2.94
CA ALA A 25 31.93 10.28 -2.52
C ALA A 25 32.20 10.17 -1.00
N GLY A 26 31.17 9.77 -0.25
CA GLY A 26 31.19 9.65 1.21
C GLY A 26 30.19 10.53 1.96
N ASP A 27 29.48 11.43 1.29
CA ASP A 27 28.40 12.24 1.87
C ASP A 27 27.07 12.00 1.13
N ARG A 28 25.94 12.04 1.85
CA ARG A 28 24.61 11.77 1.26
C ARG A 28 24.11 12.98 0.48
N LEU A 29 23.40 12.71 -0.63
CA LEU A 29 22.57 13.72 -1.28
C LEU A 29 21.55 14.23 -0.25
N HIS A 30 21.55 15.54 -0.03
CA HIS A 30 20.63 16.18 0.90
C HIS A 30 20.17 17.53 0.36
N LYS A 31 19.00 17.98 0.82
CA LYS A 31 18.43 19.31 0.54
C LYS A 31 18.07 19.98 1.86
N THR A 32 17.99 21.30 1.89
CA THR A 32 17.66 22.06 3.11
C THR A 32 16.52 23.04 2.87
N ARG A 33 15.58 23.12 3.83
CA ARG A 33 14.41 24.02 3.81
C ARG A 33 14.03 24.32 5.26
N HIS A 34 13.68 25.57 5.55
CA HIS A 34 13.25 26.02 6.89
C HIS A 34 14.16 25.57 8.07
N GLY A 35 15.48 25.54 7.86
CA GLY A 35 16.46 25.10 8.86
C GLY A 35 16.62 23.58 9.03
N HIS A 36 15.80 22.78 8.37
CA HIS A 36 15.87 21.33 8.38
C HIS A 36 16.72 20.79 7.21
N ARG A 37 17.29 19.59 7.38
CA ARG A 37 18.02 18.83 6.35
C ARG A 37 17.24 17.57 6.00
N LEU A 38 16.84 17.44 4.75
CA LEU A 38 16.27 16.21 4.20
C LEU A 38 17.40 15.42 3.52
N GLU A 39 17.77 14.28 4.09
CA GLU A 39 18.70 13.33 3.48
C GLU A 39 17.97 12.34 2.56
N VAL A 40 18.66 11.92 1.50
CA VAL A 40 18.17 10.93 0.54
C VAL A 40 18.83 9.59 0.85
N LEU A 41 18.02 8.58 1.14
CA LEU A 41 18.47 7.28 1.65
C LEU A 41 19.14 6.42 0.56
N ALA A 42 18.64 6.49 -0.68
CA ALA A 42 19.13 5.79 -1.88
C ALA A 42 18.82 6.62 -3.15
N GLU A 43 19.46 6.31 -4.30
CA GLU A 43 19.20 7.04 -5.57
C GLU A 43 17.71 6.98 -5.95
N PRO A 44 17.03 8.11 -6.23
CA PRO A 44 15.60 8.11 -6.56
C PRO A 44 15.24 7.24 -7.76
N ALA A 45 14.32 6.30 -7.55
CA ALA A 45 13.94 5.27 -8.53
C ALA A 45 12.82 5.74 -9.45
N VAL A 46 12.71 5.14 -10.65
CA VAL A 46 11.62 5.45 -11.60
C VAL A 46 10.42 4.54 -11.34
N ILE A 47 9.26 5.15 -11.11
CA ILE A 47 7.97 4.46 -11.01
C ILE A 47 7.44 4.23 -12.42
N ARG A 48 6.93 3.02 -12.70
CA ARG A 48 6.40 2.63 -14.02
C ARG A 48 4.96 2.15 -13.93
N ASN A 49 4.19 2.35 -14.99
CA ASN A 49 2.86 1.76 -15.15
C ASN A 49 2.95 0.29 -15.62
N ALA A 50 1.80 -0.38 -15.74
CA ALA A 50 1.71 -1.76 -16.23
C ALA A 50 2.22 -1.97 -17.67
N ALA A 51 2.32 -0.92 -18.49
CA ALA A 51 2.93 -0.94 -19.83
C ALA A 51 4.47 -0.75 -19.79
N GLY A 52 5.06 -0.55 -18.60
CA GLY A 52 6.49 -0.32 -18.41
C GLY A 52 6.94 1.12 -18.68
N GLU A 53 6.03 2.04 -18.99
CA GLU A 53 6.34 3.45 -19.20
C GLU A 53 6.61 4.15 -17.86
N PRO A 54 7.55 5.11 -17.79
CA PRO A 54 7.74 5.90 -16.57
C PRO A 54 6.50 6.77 -16.30
N VAL A 55 6.06 6.83 -15.04
CA VAL A 55 4.93 7.67 -14.60
C VAL A 55 5.22 8.49 -13.35
N GLY A 56 6.34 8.24 -12.68
CA GLY A 56 6.75 9.01 -11.50
C GLY A 56 8.15 8.70 -11.04
N VAL A 57 8.52 9.30 -9.90
CA VAL A 57 9.80 9.07 -9.23
C VAL A 57 9.55 8.80 -7.74
N ASP A 58 10.20 7.76 -7.24
CA ASP A 58 10.24 7.33 -5.84
C ASP A 58 11.52 7.88 -5.19
N ALA A 59 11.40 8.49 -4.01
CA ALA A 59 12.51 8.81 -3.14
C ALA A 59 12.25 8.34 -1.70
N TRP A 60 13.24 7.65 -1.15
CA TRP A 60 13.32 7.31 0.26
C TRP A 60 14.14 8.36 0.99
N VAL A 61 13.60 8.95 2.06
CA VAL A 61 14.15 10.16 2.69
C VAL A 61 14.11 10.11 4.22
N GLN A 62 14.96 10.92 4.85
CA GLN A 62 15.15 11.04 6.29
C GLN A 62 15.24 12.53 6.67
N LEU A 63 14.42 13.01 7.60
CA LEU A 63 14.37 14.43 7.96
C LEU A 63 15.15 14.69 9.26
N HIS A 64 16.01 15.71 9.25
CA HIS A 64 16.74 16.17 10.41
C HIS A 64 16.45 17.65 10.71
N ASP A 65 16.42 18.01 11.99
CA ASP A 65 16.27 19.39 12.45
C ASP A 65 17.56 20.21 12.37
N ALA A 66 17.48 21.47 12.78
CA ALA A 66 18.62 22.39 12.81
C ALA A 66 19.71 22.04 13.86
N GLN A 67 19.54 20.99 14.65
CA GLN A 67 20.53 20.41 15.56
C GLN A 67 21.06 19.06 15.05
N GLY A 68 20.54 18.53 13.93
CA GLY A 68 20.89 17.24 13.36
C GLY A 68 20.11 16.05 13.95
N ARG A 69 19.16 16.29 14.86
CA ARG A 69 18.27 15.25 15.41
C ARG A 69 17.27 14.85 14.33
N GLU A 70 16.92 13.57 14.27
CA GLU A 70 15.90 13.09 13.35
C GLU A 70 14.50 13.58 13.76
N VAL A 71 13.66 13.83 12.77
CA VAL A 71 12.26 14.26 12.92
C VAL A 71 11.38 13.18 12.31
N PRO A 72 10.49 12.53 13.08
CA PRO A 72 9.60 11.48 12.57
C PRO A 72 8.78 11.94 11.36
N ILE A 73 8.89 11.17 10.28
CA ILE A 73 8.13 11.28 9.02
C ILE A 73 7.94 9.89 8.42
N ASP A 74 6.91 9.70 7.60
CA ASP A 74 6.88 8.54 6.70
C ASP A 74 8.01 8.69 5.66
N PRO A 75 8.94 7.74 5.53
CA PRO A 75 10.18 7.93 4.75
C PRO A 75 10.01 7.72 3.23
N HIS A 76 8.93 7.07 2.79
CA HIS A 76 8.71 6.71 1.39
C HIS A 76 7.84 7.75 0.68
N ARG A 77 8.41 8.45 -0.30
CA ARG A 77 7.78 9.57 -1.03
C ARG A 77 7.76 9.28 -2.53
N ARG A 78 6.55 9.09 -3.08
CA ARG A 78 6.32 8.78 -4.50
C ARG A 78 5.66 9.97 -5.18
N ILE A 79 6.28 10.56 -6.20
CA ILE A 79 5.71 11.69 -6.96
C ILE A 79 5.32 11.21 -8.36
N ILE A 80 4.02 11.14 -8.62
CA ILE A 80 3.40 10.71 -9.89
C ILE A 80 3.06 11.95 -10.72
N ASN A 81 3.21 11.82 -12.04
CA ASN A 81 3.10 12.91 -13.02
C ASN A 81 3.98 14.14 -12.68
N PRO A 82 5.24 13.94 -12.24
CA PRO A 82 5.97 14.90 -11.43
C PRO A 82 6.24 16.21 -12.17
N PRO A 83 6.26 17.35 -11.46
CA PRO A 83 6.48 18.64 -12.09
C PRO A 83 7.93 18.81 -12.55
N THR A 84 8.10 19.61 -13.60
CA THR A 84 9.40 19.94 -14.21
C THR A 84 9.77 21.43 -14.09
N VAL A 85 8.85 22.24 -13.57
CA VAL A 85 8.99 23.69 -13.39
C VAL A 85 8.74 24.05 -11.92
N THR A 86 9.66 24.76 -11.27
CA THR A 86 9.52 25.25 -9.88
C THR A 86 8.54 26.42 -9.78
N ARG A 87 8.08 26.74 -8.58
CA ARG A 87 7.04 27.78 -8.32
C ARG A 87 7.47 29.21 -8.68
N ASP A 88 8.75 29.44 -8.93
CA ASP A 88 9.32 30.67 -9.48
C ASP A 88 9.28 30.76 -11.02
N GLY A 89 8.82 29.71 -11.70
CA GLY A 89 8.73 29.61 -13.17
C GLY A 89 10.00 29.07 -13.84
N ARG A 90 10.96 28.52 -13.08
CA ARG A 90 12.23 28.01 -13.62
C ARG A 90 12.12 26.53 -14.02
N GLN A 91 12.54 26.23 -15.25
CA GLN A 91 12.58 24.86 -15.79
C GLN A 91 13.75 24.07 -15.17
N ASP A 92 13.50 23.41 -14.04
CA ASP A 92 14.45 22.57 -13.32
C ASP A 92 13.72 21.34 -12.73
N PRO A 93 13.77 20.18 -13.42
CA PRO A 93 13.10 18.97 -12.95
C PRO A 93 13.60 18.44 -11.61
N ALA A 94 14.88 18.65 -11.24
CA ALA A 94 15.38 18.22 -9.94
C ALA A 94 14.80 19.11 -8.84
N ALA A 95 14.89 20.44 -8.98
CA ALA A 95 14.34 21.33 -7.96
C ALA A 95 12.81 21.26 -7.86
N ALA A 96 12.10 21.05 -8.98
CA ALA A 96 10.65 20.87 -8.98
C ALA A 96 10.22 19.59 -8.23
N PHE A 97 10.96 18.49 -8.43
CA PHE A 97 10.78 17.27 -7.64
C PHE A 97 11.08 17.49 -6.16
N TRP A 98 12.20 18.11 -5.81
CA TRP A 98 12.55 18.36 -4.41
C TRP A 98 11.61 19.35 -3.71
N GLU A 99 11.07 20.35 -4.41
CA GLU A 99 9.96 21.18 -3.89
C GLU A 99 8.72 20.31 -3.56
N SER A 100 8.40 19.34 -4.42
CA SER A 100 7.24 18.45 -4.26
C SER A 100 7.43 17.47 -3.09
N VAL A 101 8.63 16.90 -2.94
CA VAL A 101 8.98 16.02 -1.81
C VAL A 101 8.93 16.81 -0.50
N TRP A 102 9.52 18.01 -0.45
CA TRP A 102 9.44 18.88 0.73
C TRP A 102 8.01 19.29 1.09
N ASP A 103 7.21 19.70 0.10
CA ASP A 103 5.80 20.03 0.32
C ASP A 103 5.02 18.82 0.87
N SER A 104 5.27 17.60 0.39
CA SER A 104 4.62 16.40 0.91
C SER A 104 4.90 16.16 2.40
N ILE A 105 6.09 16.57 2.88
CA ILE A 105 6.49 16.47 4.28
C ILE A 105 5.89 17.61 5.11
N ASP A 106 5.90 18.84 4.60
CA ASP A 106 5.27 20.01 5.24
C ASP A 106 3.73 19.84 5.37
N GLU A 107 3.07 19.14 4.43
CA GLU A 107 1.61 18.94 4.40
C GLU A 107 1.14 17.60 5.00
N THR A 108 1.97 16.54 4.97
CA THR A 108 1.71 15.27 5.67
C THR A 108 2.85 14.90 6.64
N PRO A 109 3.03 15.68 7.72
CA PRO A 109 3.85 15.25 8.84
C PRO A 109 3.15 14.08 9.55
N ASN A 110 3.87 12.97 9.76
CA ASN A 110 3.41 11.89 10.62
C ASN A 110 4.15 11.99 11.97
N PRO A 111 3.52 12.56 13.02
CA PRO A 111 4.16 12.68 14.33
C PRO A 111 4.21 11.37 15.12
N GLY A 112 3.56 10.30 14.64
CA GLY A 112 3.40 9.02 15.34
C GLY A 112 4.54 8.02 15.12
N GLY A 113 5.80 8.45 15.28
CA GLY A 113 6.94 7.53 15.32
C GLY A 113 7.49 7.04 13.98
N TRP A 114 8.32 6.00 14.05
CA TRP A 114 9.20 5.53 12.97
C TRP A 114 8.60 4.39 12.13
N ARG A 115 9.03 4.29 10.86
CA ARG A 115 9.03 3.04 10.06
C ARG A 115 7.69 2.29 9.92
N THR A 116 6.56 2.96 10.11
CA THR A 116 5.17 2.46 10.10
C THR A 116 4.66 1.86 8.77
N ALA A 117 5.55 1.46 7.85
CA ALA A 117 5.28 1.04 6.46
C ALA A 117 4.50 2.06 5.58
N GLY A 118 4.27 3.27 6.09
CA GLY A 118 3.58 4.35 5.40
C GLY A 118 4.30 4.82 4.13
N THR A 119 3.53 4.92 3.05
CA THR A 119 3.91 5.49 1.75
C THR A 119 3.02 6.71 1.48
N VAL A 120 3.62 7.85 1.16
CA VAL A 120 2.87 9.00 0.65
C VAL A 120 3.11 9.14 -0.84
N THR A 121 2.05 8.99 -1.62
CA THR A 121 2.03 9.22 -3.06
C THR A 121 1.36 10.55 -3.36
N VAL A 122 2.12 11.49 -3.92
CA VAL A 122 1.61 12.77 -4.44
C VAL A 122 1.40 12.63 -5.95
N ILE A 123 0.18 12.90 -6.40
CA ILE A 123 -0.23 12.74 -7.79
C ILE A 123 -0.62 14.11 -8.34
N TYR A 124 0.14 14.59 -9.31
CA TYR A 124 -0.16 15.85 -10.01
C TYR A 124 -1.16 15.63 -11.14
N GLY A 125 -2.11 16.55 -11.30
CA GLY A 125 -3.25 16.40 -12.21
C GLY A 125 -2.88 16.24 -13.68
N GLU A 126 -3.79 15.65 -14.44
CA GLU A 126 -3.63 15.43 -15.88
C GLU A 126 -4.06 16.66 -16.72
N PRO A 127 -3.45 16.91 -17.90
CA PRO A 127 -3.80 17.99 -18.85
C PRO A 127 -5.10 17.68 -19.64
N ALA A 128 -6.03 16.99 -18.99
CA ALA A 128 -7.43 16.86 -19.40
C ALA A 128 -8.36 17.69 -18.47
N ASP A 129 -7.78 18.42 -17.51
CA ASP A 129 -8.51 19.35 -16.64
C ASP A 129 -9.17 20.50 -17.44
N GLY A 130 -10.12 21.21 -16.81
CA GLY A 130 -10.85 22.25 -17.54
C GLY A 130 -12.01 22.87 -16.78
N ARG A 131 -12.70 23.80 -17.44
CA ARG A 131 -13.73 24.64 -16.82
C ARG A 131 -14.97 24.77 -17.69
N LEU A 132 -16.13 24.45 -17.11
CA LEU A 132 -17.43 24.75 -17.70
C LEU A 132 -18.09 25.95 -17.03
N GLU A 133 -18.66 26.85 -17.84
CA GLU A 133 -19.38 28.03 -17.39
C GLU A 133 -20.81 28.02 -17.92
N GLY A 134 -21.78 27.79 -17.03
CA GLY A 134 -23.20 27.94 -17.34
C GLY A 134 -23.59 29.42 -17.24
N GLN A 135 -23.98 30.04 -18.35
CA GLN A 135 -24.38 31.44 -18.48
C GLN A 135 -25.88 31.60 -18.75
N GLY A 136 -26.49 32.67 -18.26
CA GLY A 136 -27.89 32.97 -18.57
C GLY A 136 -28.40 34.33 -18.11
N ASN A 137 -29.50 34.78 -18.74
CA ASN A 137 -30.22 36.00 -18.37
C ASN A 137 -31.01 35.86 -17.06
N THR A 138 -31.18 34.63 -16.56
CA THR A 138 -31.69 34.34 -15.22
C THR A 138 -30.71 33.41 -14.52
N TYR A 139 -30.60 33.56 -13.19
CA TYR A 139 -29.73 32.68 -12.40
C TYR A 139 -30.09 31.20 -12.55
N ALA A 140 -31.39 30.87 -12.65
CA ALA A 140 -31.85 29.51 -12.87
C ALA A 140 -31.34 28.89 -14.19
N ALA A 141 -31.28 29.67 -15.28
CA ALA A 141 -30.77 29.21 -16.56
C ALA A 141 -29.25 28.98 -16.54
N ALA A 142 -28.49 29.89 -15.91
CA ALA A 142 -27.05 29.76 -15.69
C ALA A 142 -26.74 28.54 -14.83
N ARG A 143 -27.31 28.49 -13.62
CA ARG A 143 -27.10 27.45 -12.60
C ARG A 143 -27.41 26.04 -13.07
N ASN A 144 -28.43 25.88 -13.91
CA ASN A 144 -28.91 24.57 -14.35
C ASN A 144 -28.40 24.17 -15.76
N GLY A 145 -27.55 24.98 -16.40
CA GLY A 145 -27.02 24.71 -17.74
C GLY A 145 -28.04 24.85 -18.88
N THR A 146 -29.19 25.48 -18.66
CA THR A 146 -30.25 25.63 -19.68
C THR A 146 -30.17 26.96 -20.44
N GLY A 147 -29.07 27.70 -20.29
CA GLY A 147 -28.71 28.86 -21.10
C GLY A 147 -27.59 28.49 -22.09
N THR A 148 -26.52 29.27 -22.09
CA THR A 148 -25.28 28.93 -22.83
C THR A 148 -24.34 28.20 -21.89
N ILE A 149 -23.70 27.12 -22.33
CA ILE A 149 -22.56 26.51 -21.62
C ILE A 149 -21.31 26.81 -22.43
N LEU A 150 -20.34 27.49 -21.82
CA LEU A 150 -18.99 27.66 -22.37
C LEU A 150 -18.09 26.54 -21.83
N ASN A 151 -17.15 26.08 -22.66
CA ASN A 151 -16.14 25.09 -22.30
C ASN A 151 -14.74 25.68 -22.52
N ASP A 152 -13.84 25.47 -21.56
CA ASP A 152 -12.41 25.73 -21.66
C ASP A 152 -11.66 24.47 -21.23
N THR A 153 -11.05 23.79 -22.20
CA THR A 153 -10.22 22.58 -22.05
C THR A 153 -8.76 22.90 -22.41
N THR A 154 -8.29 24.09 -22.02
CA THR A 154 -6.94 24.58 -22.32
C THR A 154 -6.22 25.14 -21.08
N GLY A 155 -6.80 24.91 -19.89
CA GLY A 155 -6.36 25.44 -18.59
C GLY A 155 -6.35 26.97 -18.46
N ALA A 156 -6.55 27.71 -19.55
CA ALA A 156 -6.28 29.14 -19.66
C ALA A 156 -7.10 29.99 -18.68
N PHE A 157 -8.32 29.54 -18.33
CA PHE A 157 -9.13 30.17 -17.29
C PHE A 157 -9.68 29.13 -16.32
N SER A 158 -9.15 29.10 -15.11
CA SER A 158 -9.78 28.40 -13.98
C SER A 158 -10.80 29.27 -13.25
N ALA A 159 -11.87 28.65 -12.73
CA ALA A 159 -12.72 29.24 -11.69
C ALA A 159 -13.60 28.20 -11.00
N THR A 160 -13.84 28.35 -9.70
CA THR A 160 -14.98 27.75 -9.00
C THR A 160 -15.76 28.84 -8.26
N GLY A 161 -17.08 28.90 -8.47
CA GLY A 161 -17.90 29.99 -7.95
C GLY A 161 -19.05 30.38 -8.89
N GLN A 162 -19.52 31.61 -8.75
CA GLN A 162 -20.56 32.18 -9.59
C GLN A 162 -20.43 33.72 -9.61
N PHE A 163 -21.10 34.39 -10.55
CA PHE A 163 -21.20 35.84 -10.51
C PHE A 163 -22.44 36.40 -11.21
N PHE A 164 -22.73 37.66 -10.91
CA PHE A 164 -23.62 38.52 -11.68
C PHE A 164 -22.90 39.84 -12.02
N VAL A 165 -23.09 40.32 -13.25
CA VAL A 165 -22.71 41.69 -13.70
C VAL A 165 -23.78 42.25 -14.63
N SER A 166 -24.18 41.45 -15.64
CA SER A 166 -25.25 41.76 -16.59
C SER A 166 -25.96 40.47 -17.01
N THR A 167 -25.20 39.40 -17.25
CA THR A 167 -25.62 38.00 -17.18
C THR A 167 -25.27 37.39 -15.82
N TYR A 168 -25.89 36.26 -15.52
CA TYR A 168 -25.46 35.32 -14.48
C TYR A 168 -24.51 34.28 -15.07
N SER A 169 -23.48 33.90 -14.32
CA SER A 169 -22.56 32.80 -14.64
C SER A 169 -22.38 31.88 -13.43
N CYS A 170 -22.23 30.58 -13.67
CA CYS A 170 -21.99 29.54 -12.66
C CYS A 170 -20.86 28.61 -13.13
N TYR A 171 -19.75 28.59 -12.39
CA TYR A 171 -18.50 27.92 -12.75
C TYR A 171 -18.35 26.55 -12.08
N GLN A 172 -17.95 25.57 -12.88
CA GLN A 172 -17.52 24.24 -12.44
C GLN A 172 -16.13 23.97 -13.04
N GLN A 173 -15.16 23.65 -12.19
CA GLN A 173 -13.82 23.25 -12.58
C GLN A 173 -13.69 21.74 -12.44
N TYR A 174 -13.12 21.07 -13.43
CA TYR A 174 -13.03 19.63 -13.57
C TYR A 174 -11.56 19.23 -13.47
N TRP A 175 -11.31 18.09 -12.82
CA TRP A 175 -9.98 17.62 -12.46
C TRP A 175 -9.88 16.11 -12.67
N ALA A 176 -8.69 15.62 -13.04
CA ALA A 176 -8.37 14.20 -13.19
C ALA A 176 -6.99 13.91 -12.59
N PHE A 177 -6.86 12.79 -11.90
CA PHE A 177 -5.62 12.29 -11.30
C PHE A 177 -5.48 10.80 -11.63
N ASP A 178 -4.36 10.39 -12.21
CA ASP A 178 -4.08 8.98 -12.44
C ASP A 178 -3.54 8.33 -11.16
N THR A 179 -4.34 7.43 -10.57
CA THR A 179 -3.99 6.71 -9.33
C THR A 179 -3.50 5.28 -9.58
N SER A 180 -3.35 4.85 -10.85
CA SER A 180 -2.87 3.52 -11.28
C SER A 180 -1.43 3.15 -10.87
N ALA A 181 -0.71 4.10 -10.27
CA ALA A 181 0.61 3.86 -9.69
C ALA A 181 0.56 3.40 -8.21
N ILE A 182 -0.59 3.44 -7.55
CA ILE A 182 -0.80 2.87 -6.20
C ILE A 182 -1.12 1.38 -6.36
N THR A 183 -0.55 0.53 -5.51
CA THR A 183 -0.78 -0.92 -5.62
C THR A 183 -2.22 -1.22 -5.20
N ASP A 184 -2.95 -2.07 -5.95
CA ASP A 184 -4.34 -2.38 -5.61
C ASP A 184 -4.47 -3.03 -4.21
N SER A 185 -3.41 -3.71 -3.76
CA SER A 185 -3.27 -4.26 -2.40
C SER A 185 -3.03 -3.23 -1.28
N ASP A 186 -2.81 -1.94 -1.57
CA ASP A 186 -2.43 -0.96 -0.54
C ASP A 186 -3.67 -0.44 0.22
N GLU A 187 -3.67 -0.45 1.56
CA GLU A 187 -4.70 0.24 2.33
C GLU A 187 -4.46 1.75 2.29
N VAL A 188 -5.41 2.46 1.68
CA VAL A 188 -5.44 3.92 1.59
C VAL A 188 -6.09 4.47 2.86
N THR A 189 -5.26 5.01 3.76
CA THR A 189 -5.69 5.55 5.06
C THR A 189 -6.08 7.03 4.97
N ALA A 190 -5.49 7.79 4.04
CA ALA A 190 -5.86 9.18 3.77
C ALA A 190 -5.79 9.55 2.29
N VAL A 191 -6.74 10.37 1.84
CA VAL A 191 -6.72 11.05 0.54
C VAL A 191 -6.98 12.53 0.77
N GLN A 192 -6.13 13.40 0.24
CA GLN A 192 -6.19 14.85 0.38
C GLN A 192 -6.10 15.55 -0.98
N LEU A 193 -7.07 16.39 -1.31
CA LEU A 193 -7.05 17.24 -2.51
C LEU A 193 -6.50 18.63 -2.15
N ALA A 194 -5.38 19.02 -2.75
CA ALA A 194 -4.77 20.34 -2.58
C ALA A 194 -4.80 21.14 -3.89
N LEU A 195 -5.31 22.37 -3.83
CA LEU A 195 -5.44 23.26 -4.98
C LEU A 195 -4.70 24.57 -4.72
N TYR A 196 -3.80 24.96 -5.63
CA TYR A 196 -3.03 26.20 -5.53
C TYR A 196 -3.86 27.41 -5.95
N GLN A 197 -4.14 28.35 -5.05
CA GLN A 197 -5.00 29.50 -5.33
C GLN A 197 -4.24 30.62 -6.04
N THR A 198 -4.63 30.92 -7.28
CA THR A 198 -4.05 31.99 -8.12
C THR A 198 -4.81 33.31 -8.04
N GLY A 199 -6.08 33.29 -7.60
CA GLY A 199 -6.89 34.50 -7.51
C GLY A 199 -8.25 34.30 -6.83
N GLN A 200 -8.95 35.41 -6.58
CA GLN A 200 -10.35 35.40 -6.13
C GLN A 200 -11.05 36.74 -6.34
N ASN A 201 -12.38 36.70 -6.37
CA ASN A 201 -13.23 37.87 -6.16
C ASN A 201 -14.47 37.44 -5.38
N LEU A 202 -14.61 37.93 -4.15
CA LEU A 202 -15.61 37.49 -3.16
C LEU A 202 -16.58 38.62 -2.77
N ALA A 203 -16.82 39.57 -3.68
CA ALA A 203 -17.74 40.70 -3.48
C ALA A 203 -19.22 40.29 -3.28
N GLY A 204 -19.63 39.10 -3.75
CA GLY A 204 -20.93 38.47 -3.43
C GLY A 204 -20.99 37.80 -2.05
N GLY A 205 -19.86 37.78 -1.34
CA GLY A 205 -19.68 37.10 -0.06
C GLY A 205 -19.25 35.64 -0.18
N ASN A 206 -18.79 35.09 0.93
CA ASN A 206 -18.15 33.78 0.98
C ASN A 206 -19.10 32.59 0.69
N PHE A 207 -18.50 31.47 0.30
CA PHE A 207 -19.17 30.20 0.03
C PHE A 207 -18.25 29.02 0.40
N VAL A 208 -18.74 27.79 0.26
CA VAL A 208 -17.93 26.57 0.40
C VAL A 208 -17.66 26.03 -1.01
N VAL A 209 -16.39 25.84 -1.34
CA VAL A 209 -15.94 25.06 -2.50
C VAL A 209 -16.21 23.59 -2.18
N GLU A 210 -17.01 22.93 -3.02
CA GLU A 210 -17.42 21.53 -2.86
C GLU A 210 -16.83 20.70 -4.00
N ALA A 211 -15.85 19.84 -3.68
CA ALA A 211 -15.28 18.85 -4.60
C ALA A 211 -16.14 17.59 -4.59
N ARG A 212 -16.64 17.17 -5.76
CA ARG A 212 -17.62 16.08 -5.90
C ARG A 212 -17.20 15.06 -6.95
N ALA A 213 -17.42 13.78 -6.65
CA ALA A 213 -17.12 12.67 -7.54
C ALA A 213 -17.98 12.74 -8.81
N PHE A 214 -17.34 12.72 -9.97
CA PHE A 214 -18.02 12.64 -11.27
C PHE A 214 -17.01 12.27 -12.35
N ASP A 215 -17.17 11.08 -12.93
CA ASP A 215 -16.44 10.69 -14.14
C ASP A 215 -17.11 11.34 -15.37
N TRP A 216 -16.31 12.13 -16.09
CA TRP A 216 -16.66 12.86 -17.30
C TRP A 216 -15.96 12.28 -18.55
N GLY A 217 -15.35 11.09 -18.43
CA GLY A 217 -14.64 10.43 -19.52
C GLY A 217 -13.33 11.12 -19.91
N ASP A 218 -12.84 10.82 -21.11
CA ASP A 218 -11.48 11.21 -21.55
C ASP A 218 -11.42 12.58 -22.24
N THR A 219 -12.53 13.32 -22.30
CA THR A 219 -12.61 14.64 -22.94
C THR A 219 -13.77 15.44 -22.36
N LEU A 220 -13.47 16.53 -21.66
CA LEU A 220 -14.49 17.41 -21.07
C LEU A 220 -15.32 18.12 -22.15
N THR A 221 -16.65 17.95 -22.12
CA THR A 221 -17.59 18.57 -23.08
C THR A 221 -18.61 19.47 -22.38
N THR A 222 -19.37 20.24 -23.16
CA THR A 222 -20.51 21.01 -22.61
C THR A 222 -21.64 20.14 -22.06
N ALA A 223 -21.69 18.84 -22.40
CA ALA A 223 -22.67 17.91 -21.81
C ALA A 223 -22.34 17.55 -20.35
N ASP A 224 -21.09 17.74 -19.93
CA ASP A 224 -20.58 17.35 -18.61
C ASP A 224 -20.94 18.36 -17.51
N TYR A 225 -21.53 19.51 -17.87
CA TYR A 225 -22.06 20.49 -16.91
C TYR A 225 -23.12 19.85 -16.01
N ARG A 226 -22.95 19.99 -14.69
CA ARG A 226 -23.82 19.37 -13.69
C ARG A 226 -24.85 20.39 -13.18
N PRO A 227 -26.17 20.23 -13.46
CA PRO A 227 -27.18 21.21 -13.06
C PRO A 227 -27.20 21.46 -11.55
N GLY A 228 -27.25 22.72 -11.12
CA GLY A 228 -27.12 23.12 -9.71
C GLY A 228 -28.11 22.45 -8.74
N ASN A 229 -29.31 22.09 -9.22
CA ASN A 229 -30.33 21.34 -8.45
C ASN A 229 -30.04 19.84 -8.29
N THR A 230 -28.98 19.33 -8.94
CA THR A 230 -28.54 17.93 -8.85
C THR A 230 -27.20 17.78 -8.12
N LEU A 231 -26.50 18.88 -7.78
CA LEU A 231 -25.18 18.81 -7.14
C LEU A 231 -25.15 18.03 -5.82
N ASN A 232 -26.29 17.91 -5.13
CA ASN A 232 -26.44 17.11 -3.92
C ASN A 232 -26.54 15.58 -4.18
N THR A 233 -26.67 15.11 -5.43
CA THR A 233 -26.71 13.66 -5.76
C THR A 233 -25.32 13.09 -6.09
N TYR A 234 -24.31 13.94 -6.25
CA TYR A 234 -22.91 13.53 -6.48
C TYR A 234 -22.17 13.50 -5.14
N THR A 235 -21.44 12.41 -4.86
CA THR A 235 -20.70 12.22 -3.60
C THR A 235 -19.76 13.39 -3.31
N LEU A 236 -19.82 13.97 -2.10
CA LEU A 236 -18.87 14.99 -1.66
C LEU A 236 -17.57 14.30 -1.24
N LEU A 237 -16.45 14.68 -1.86
CA LEU A 237 -15.12 14.11 -1.61
C LEU A 237 -14.29 15.00 -0.68
N ALA A 238 -14.32 16.31 -0.89
CA ALA A 238 -13.63 17.28 -0.04
C ALA A 238 -14.29 18.66 -0.09
N SER A 239 -14.03 19.54 0.88
CA SER A 239 -14.53 20.92 0.84
C SER A 239 -13.68 21.95 1.61
N ILE A 240 -13.71 23.21 1.18
CA ILE A 240 -13.09 24.34 1.91
C ILE A 240 -14.00 25.58 1.87
N ASN A 241 -14.03 26.35 2.96
CA ASN A 241 -14.75 27.61 3.05
C ASN A 241 -13.86 28.75 2.53
N THR A 242 -14.35 29.61 1.64
CA THR A 242 -13.56 30.73 1.11
C THR A 242 -13.20 31.77 2.19
N ASN A 243 -13.89 31.78 3.35
CA ASN A 243 -13.43 32.53 4.53
C ASN A 243 -12.01 32.14 4.98
N SER A 244 -11.59 30.89 4.75
CA SER A 244 -10.26 30.37 5.11
C SER A 244 -9.20 30.67 4.04
N MET A 245 -9.60 31.20 2.87
CA MET A 245 -8.74 31.41 1.70
C MET A 245 -8.26 32.86 1.62
N GLY A 246 -7.55 33.31 2.66
CA GLY A 246 -7.15 34.72 2.81
C GLY A 246 -5.96 35.16 1.95
N THR A 247 -5.02 34.25 1.69
CA THR A 247 -3.73 34.51 1.02
C THR A 247 -3.71 33.90 -0.39
N LEU A 248 -3.25 34.66 -1.38
CA LEU A 248 -3.06 34.16 -2.75
C LEU A 248 -1.66 33.55 -2.94
N ASN A 249 -1.51 32.76 -3.99
CA ASN A 249 -0.27 32.11 -4.43
C ASN A 249 0.28 31.08 -3.43
N GLN A 250 -0.63 30.23 -2.92
CA GLN A 250 -0.32 29.08 -2.07
C GLN A 250 -1.33 27.94 -2.28
N TYR A 251 -0.95 26.72 -1.88
CA TYR A 251 -1.90 25.62 -1.77
C TYR A 251 -2.93 25.84 -0.66
N TYR A 252 -4.10 25.26 -0.87
CA TYR A 252 -5.09 24.99 0.16
C TYR A 252 -5.52 23.52 0.05
N THR A 253 -5.24 22.75 1.10
CA THR A 253 -5.78 21.41 1.28
C THR A 253 -7.27 21.51 1.64
N LEU A 254 -8.12 20.81 0.90
CA LEU A 254 -9.55 20.75 1.19
C LEU A 254 -9.80 19.72 2.31
N ASN A 255 -10.80 19.98 3.15
CA ASN A 255 -11.22 19.04 4.21
C ASN A 255 -11.87 17.82 3.55
N SER A 256 -11.11 16.73 3.44
CA SER A 256 -11.58 15.46 2.90
C SER A 256 -12.75 14.87 3.67
N GLN A 257 -13.54 14.04 3.00
CA GLN A 257 -14.67 13.31 3.55
C GLN A 257 -14.35 11.80 3.53
N PRO A 258 -14.90 10.96 4.42
CA PRO A 258 -14.62 9.51 4.43
C PRO A 258 -14.89 8.80 3.09
N ALA A 259 -15.83 9.31 2.30
CA ALA A 259 -16.15 8.80 0.96
C ALA A 259 -15.04 9.01 -0.09
N PHE A 260 -13.96 9.73 0.24
CA PHE A 260 -12.79 9.86 -0.64
C PHE A 260 -11.93 8.58 -0.64
N LEU A 261 -11.96 7.80 0.46
CA LEU A 261 -11.27 6.50 0.56
C LEU A 261 -11.93 5.40 -0.29
N SER A 262 -13.10 5.66 -0.86
CA SER A 262 -13.90 4.74 -1.68
C SER A 262 -14.45 5.40 -2.95
N VAL A 263 -13.75 6.41 -3.47
CA VAL A 263 -14.10 7.05 -4.75
C VAL A 263 -13.82 6.09 -5.92
N PRO A 264 -14.72 5.96 -6.92
CA PRO A 264 -14.46 5.16 -8.11
C PRO A 264 -13.18 5.62 -8.83
N GLY A 265 -12.41 4.65 -9.35
CA GLY A 265 -11.13 4.88 -10.00
C GLY A 265 -9.93 5.02 -9.06
N LEU A 266 -10.12 5.04 -7.73
CA LEU A 266 -9.02 5.00 -6.77
C LEU A 266 -8.25 3.67 -6.89
N LYS A 267 -6.92 3.75 -6.97
CA LYS A 267 -5.95 2.68 -7.33
C LYS A 267 -6.12 2.15 -8.75
N THR A 268 -7.33 1.79 -9.13
CA THR A 268 -7.66 1.13 -10.41
C THR A 268 -7.61 2.04 -11.65
N GLY A 269 -7.30 3.34 -11.49
CA GLY A 269 -7.10 4.27 -12.60
C GLY A 269 -7.36 5.75 -12.26
N MET A 270 -8.19 6.40 -13.09
CA MET A 270 -8.44 7.83 -13.04
C MET A 270 -9.47 8.22 -11.98
N VAL A 271 -9.04 8.95 -10.94
CA VAL A 271 -9.95 9.65 -10.03
C VAL A 271 -10.37 10.98 -10.68
N ARG A 272 -11.62 11.04 -11.13
CA ARG A 272 -12.22 12.24 -11.76
C ARG A 272 -13.27 12.89 -10.86
N LEU A 273 -13.16 14.20 -10.72
CA LEU A 273 -14.00 15.01 -9.85
C LEU A 273 -14.16 16.43 -10.39
N PHE A 274 -15.12 17.18 -9.83
CA PHE A 274 -15.31 18.60 -10.14
C PHE A 274 -15.55 19.43 -8.88
N THR A 275 -15.09 20.68 -8.87
CA THR A 275 -15.36 21.65 -7.81
C THR A 275 -16.47 22.62 -8.22
N SER A 276 -17.41 22.85 -7.30
CA SER A 276 -18.57 23.73 -7.48
C SER A 276 -18.82 24.60 -6.25
N SER A 277 -19.67 25.63 -6.37
CA SER A 277 -20.04 26.47 -5.23
C SER A 277 -21.22 25.88 -4.45
N SER A 278 -21.13 25.86 -3.12
CA SER A 278 -22.25 25.55 -2.25
C SER A 278 -23.47 26.45 -2.48
N LYS A 279 -23.26 27.72 -2.90
CA LYS A 279 -24.34 28.63 -3.31
C LYS A 279 -25.02 28.19 -4.61
N GLN A 280 -24.25 27.64 -5.57
CA GLN A 280 -24.81 26.98 -6.76
C GLN A 280 -25.66 25.78 -6.36
N ARG A 281 -25.23 24.96 -5.41
CA ARG A 281 -26.04 23.85 -4.88
C ARG A 281 -27.32 24.34 -4.19
N THR A 282 -27.25 25.27 -3.24
CA THR A 282 -28.42 25.78 -2.52
C THR A 282 -29.37 26.63 -3.36
N GLY A 283 -28.92 27.14 -4.51
CA GLY A 283 -29.71 28.06 -5.35
C GLY A 283 -29.71 29.50 -4.85
N THR A 284 -28.69 29.89 -4.08
CA THR A 284 -28.48 31.27 -3.64
C THR A 284 -27.87 32.08 -4.79
N ALA A 285 -28.63 33.00 -5.39
CA ALA A 285 -28.16 33.78 -6.54
C ALA A 285 -27.07 34.80 -6.16
N PRO A 286 -26.05 35.02 -7.01
CA PRO A 286 -25.01 36.02 -6.79
C PRO A 286 -25.57 37.44 -7.01
N THR A 287 -25.13 38.38 -6.18
CA THR A 287 -25.39 39.82 -6.33
C THR A 287 -24.22 40.58 -6.97
N ALA A 288 -23.03 39.98 -6.96
CA ALA A 288 -21.79 40.51 -7.53
C ALA A 288 -20.89 39.32 -7.98
N ARG A 289 -19.56 39.45 -7.91
CA ARG A 289 -18.61 38.35 -8.17
C ARG A 289 -18.32 37.55 -6.90
N GLU A 290 -18.43 36.23 -6.96
CA GLU A 290 -18.12 35.30 -5.87
C GLU A 290 -17.51 34.00 -6.41
N PHE A 291 -16.21 34.07 -6.72
CA PHE A 291 -15.42 32.93 -7.20
C PHE A 291 -13.98 32.96 -6.69
N VAL A 292 -13.38 31.77 -6.65
CA VAL A 292 -11.93 31.55 -6.47
C VAL A 292 -11.34 30.98 -7.76
N GLN A 293 -10.05 31.18 -7.98
CA GLN A 293 -9.28 30.69 -9.12
C GLN A 293 -8.08 29.89 -8.62
N PHE A 294 -7.75 28.84 -9.36
CA PHE A 294 -6.71 27.88 -9.03
C PHE A 294 -5.69 27.75 -10.17
N ALA A 295 -4.55 27.09 -9.95
CA ALA A 295 -3.71 26.60 -11.04
C ALA A 295 -4.38 25.41 -11.77
N THR A 296 -3.85 25.05 -12.93
CA THR A 296 -4.36 23.98 -13.82
C THR A 296 -3.18 23.17 -14.35
N ALA A 297 -3.37 21.87 -14.58
CA ALA A 297 -2.32 20.94 -15.02
C ALA A 297 -1.77 21.25 -16.43
N ASP A 298 -2.53 21.95 -17.26
CA ASP A 298 -2.06 22.48 -18.55
C ASP A 298 -0.89 23.49 -18.42
N ALA A 299 -0.57 23.96 -17.21
CA ALA A 299 0.52 24.91 -16.93
C ALA A 299 1.93 24.28 -16.98
N SER A 300 2.21 23.40 -17.95
CA SER A 300 3.54 22.83 -18.22
C SER A 300 4.14 21.91 -17.14
N GLY A 301 3.35 21.40 -16.21
CA GLY A 301 3.86 20.55 -15.13
C GLY A 301 4.63 21.37 -14.09
N THR A 302 3.97 22.30 -13.40
CA THR A 302 4.58 23.12 -12.34
C THR A 302 4.37 22.53 -10.95
N THR A 303 5.20 22.93 -9.98
CA THR A 303 4.95 22.65 -8.56
C THR A 303 3.76 23.42 -7.98
N THR A 304 2.96 24.12 -8.81
CA THR A 304 1.68 24.73 -8.47
C THR A 304 0.46 23.99 -9.02
N ASP A 305 0.66 23.00 -9.89
CA ASP A 305 -0.41 22.22 -10.52
C ASP A 305 -1.32 21.54 -9.46
N PRO A 306 -2.62 21.30 -9.74
CA PRO A 306 -3.51 20.62 -8.79
C PRO A 306 -2.94 19.26 -8.39
N ARG A 307 -3.01 18.90 -7.10
CA ARG A 307 -2.46 17.61 -6.60
C ARG A 307 -3.40 16.85 -5.67
N LEU A 308 -3.29 15.53 -5.73
CA LEU A 308 -3.93 14.57 -4.85
C LEU A 308 -2.85 13.86 -4.06
N THR A 309 -2.78 14.10 -2.75
CA THR A 309 -1.87 13.42 -1.83
C THR A 309 -2.58 12.23 -1.21
N ILE A 310 -2.00 11.04 -1.31
CA ILE A 310 -2.57 9.80 -0.81
C ILE A 310 -1.58 9.14 0.13
N THR A 311 -1.96 9.00 1.41
CA THR A 311 -1.26 8.16 2.37
C THR A 311 -1.83 6.76 2.28
N HIS A 312 -0.96 5.80 2.01
CA HIS A 312 -1.31 4.40 1.91
C HIS A 312 -0.13 3.54 2.37
N HIS A 313 -0.39 2.27 2.62
CA HIS A 313 0.62 1.26 2.94
C HIS A 313 0.14 -0.04 2.33
N GLY A 314 1.03 -1.00 2.05
CA GLY A 314 0.54 -2.35 1.70
C GLY A 314 -0.42 -2.84 2.78
N VAL A 315 -1.63 -3.31 2.42
CA VAL A 315 -2.38 -4.19 3.34
C VAL A 315 -1.40 -5.29 3.68
N GLY A 316 -1.02 -5.37 4.96
CA GLY A 316 -0.06 -6.37 5.39
C GLY A 316 -0.60 -7.74 5.01
N THR A 317 0.08 -8.43 4.09
CA THR A 317 -0.06 -9.87 3.90
C THR A 317 0.30 -10.52 5.24
N GLY A 318 -0.73 -10.73 6.07
CA GLY A 318 -0.67 -11.04 7.50
C GLY A 318 0.63 -10.59 8.15
N GLY A 319 0.78 -9.28 8.41
CA GLY A 319 2.05 -8.66 8.81
C GLY A 319 2.80 -9.53 9.83
N THR A 320 3.91 -10.15 9.41
CA THR A 320 4.55 -11.24 10.17
C THR A 320 5.07 -10.81 11.52
N GLN A 321 5.11 -9.50 11.78
CA GLN A 321 5.20 -8.87 13.09
C GLN A 321 4.14 -7.76 13.24
N LEU A 322 3.47 -7.72 14.40
CA LEU A 322 2.82 -6.53 14.97
C LEU A 322 3.75 -5.97 16.05
N VAL A 323 3.97 -4.66 16.08
CA VAL A 323 4.87 -3.99 17.04
C VAL A 323 4.13 -2.86 17.75
N GLU A 324 4.17 -2.86 19.07
CA GLU A 324 3.85 -1.73 19.94
C GLU A 324 5.17 -1.08 20.38
N ASP A 325 5.41 0.15 19.92
CA ASP A 325 6.62 0.94 20.21
C ASP A 325 6.44 1.93 21.38
N PHE A 326 5.22 2.06 21.91
CA PHE A 326 4.84 3.01 22.96
C PHE A 326 5.12 4.51 22.67
N GLU A 327 5.35 4.92 21.42
CA GLU A 327 5.75 6.30 21.08
C GLU A 327 4.58 7.31 20.96
N ASP A 328 3.35 6.82 20.74
CA ASP A 328 2.17 7.63 20.42
C ASP A 328 1.24 7.96 21.64
N ALA A 329 -0.09 7.95 21.47
CA ALA A 329 -1.09 8.00 22.56
C ALA A 329 -2.10 6.82 22.56
N THR A 330 -1.96 5.83 21.68
CA THR A 330 -2.95 4.79 21.37
C THR A 330 -2.28 3.43 21.21
N TYR A 331 -2.28 2.60 22.27
CA TYR A 331 -1.75 1.23 22.19
C TYR A 331 -2.39 0.45 21.02
N VAL A 332 -1.55 -0.17 20.18
CA VAL A 332 -1.96 -1.05 19.08
C VAL A 332 -2.34 -2.44 19.59
N VAL A 333 -1.87 -2.80 20.80
CA VAL A 333 -2.33 -3.99 21.55
C VAL A 333 -3.25 -3.61 22.71
N THR A 334 -4.19 -4.48 23.07
CA THR A 334 -5.09 -4.22 24.21
C THR A 334 -4.38 -4.50 25.53
N ILE A 335 -3.92 -3.44 26.20
CA ILE A 335 -3.30 -3.49 27.54
C ILE A 335 -4.33 -3.08 28.61
N THR A 336 -4.44 -3.89 29.67
CA THR A 336 -5.27 -3.62 30.84
C THR A 336 -4.43 -3.62 32.11
N ALA A 337 -4.72 -2.73 33.06
CA ALA A 337 -4.03 -2.71 34.35
C ALA A 337 -4.47 -3.87 35.26
N GLY A 338 -3.51 -4.43 36.01
CA GLY A 338 -3.74 -5.35 37.13
C GLY A 338 -2.81 -5.04 38.31
N GLY A 339 -2.83 -5.89 39.34
CA GLY A 339 -2.15 -5.63 40.60
C GLY A 339 -2.78 -4.48 41.41
N ASP A 340 -1.97 -3.85 42.26
CA ASP A 340 -2.34 -2.73 43.12
C ASP A 340 -2.35 -1.38 42.38
N THR A 341 -1.46 -1.21 41.39
CA THR A 341 -1.44 -0.06 40.47
C THR A 341 -1.15 -0.51 39.04
N GLY A 342 -1.64 0.24 38.05
CA GLY A 342 -1.37 -0.04 36.64
C GLY A 342 -0.04 0.52 36.15
N TRP A 343 0.55 -0.13 35.14
CA TRP A 343 1.68 0.40 34.38
C TRP A 343 1.27 1.65 33.57
N THR A 344 2.23 2.52 33.28
CA THR A 344 2.01 3.81 32.60
C THR A 344 3.13 4.13 31.61
N ARG A 345 2.79 4.77 30.49
CA ARG A 345 3.75 5.24 29.48
C ARG A 345 4.68 6.30 30.10
N ASP A 346 5.99 6.12 29.94
CA ASP A 346 7.06 6.96 30.45
C ASP A 346 7.82 7.56 29.25
N THR A 347 7.89 8.88 29.18
CA THR A 347 8.55 9.63 28.10
C THR A 347 9.91 10.21 28.55
N THR A 348 10.56 9.56 29.52
CA THR A 348 11.85 9.98 30.08
C THR A 348 12.90 8.87 30.11
N GLU A 349 12.49 7.62 29.90
CA GLU A 349 13.34 6.43 29.75
C GLU A 349 12.69 5.51 28.70
N GLY A 350 13.47 5.03 27.73
CA GLY A 350 12.99 4.28 26.57
C GLY A 350 14.14 3.81 25.69
N HIS A 351 13.98 2.66 25.05
CA HIS A 351 15.06 1.91 24.39
C HIS A 351 15.72 2.71 23.26
N ASP A 352 14.94 3.21 22.31
CA ASP A 352 15.39 4.10 21.22
C ASP A 352 15.10 5.60 21.51
N SER A 353 15.01 5.95 22.80
CA SER A 353 15.03 7.32 23.37
C SER A 353 13.77 8.21 23.25
N GLY A 354 12.61 7.69 22.88
CA GLY A 354 11.33 8.41 22.93
C GLY A 354 10.48 8.08 24.16
N ALA A 355 9.72 6.98 24.14
CA ALA A 355 8.84 6.57 25.23
C ALA A 355 8.64 5.05 25.34
N SER A 356 8.46 4.56 26.58
CA SER A 356 8.26 3.13 26.88
C SER A 356 7.14 2.90 27.89
N LEU A 357 6.83 1.66 28.27
CA LEU A 357 5.83 1.35 29.31
C LEU A 357 6.50 0.98 30.64
N ARG A 358 6.32 1.81 31.68
CA ARG A 358 6.89 1.64 33.02
C ARG A 358 5.91 1.01 34.01
N SER A 359 6.43 0.19 34.93
CA SER A 359 5.71 -0.32 36.10
C SER A 359 5.12 0.79 36.99
N GLY A 360 3.94 0.55 37.55
CA GLY A 360 3.32 1.47 38.50
C GLY A 360 4.14 1.61 39.80
N VAL A 361 4.02 2.75 40.48
CA VAL A 361 4.64 2.94 41.80
C VAL A 361 3.84 2.16 42.84
N ILE A 362 4.51 1.30 43.60
CA ILE A 362 3.94 0.40 44.60
C ILE A 362 4.79 0.37 45.88
N THR A 363 4.25 -0.14 46.98
CA THR A 363 4.98 -0.37 48.24
C THR A 363 5.33 -1.84 48.44
N ASP A 364 6.02 -2.13 49.54
CA ASP A 364 6.34 -3.46 50.06
C ASP A 364 5.15 -4.45 49.97
N GLU A 365 5.43 -5.72 49.63
CA GLU A 365 4.46 -6.82 49.39
C GLU A 365 3.42 -6.63 48.25
N GLN A 366 3.49 -5.57 47.44
CA GLN A 366 2.51 -5.29 46.37
C GLN A 366 2.95 -5.75 44.96
N THR A 367 2.00 -5.68 44.01
CA THR A 367 2.20 -5.96 42.57
C THR A 367 1.71 -4.82 41.68
N THR A 368 2.28 -4.69 40.48
CA THR A 368 1.75 -3.85 39.40
C THR A 368 1.84 -4.60 38.08
N ASP A 369 0.72 -4.69 37.35
CA ASP A 369 0.61 -5.52 36.14
C ASP A 369 0.21 -4.72 34.90
N ALA A 370 0.85 -5.02 33.77
CA ALA A 370 0.35 -4.77 32.42
C ALA A 370 -0.11 -6.09 31.81
N ILE A 371 -1.43 -6.27 31.71
CA ILE A 371 -2.07 -7.45 31.13
C ILE A 371 -2.34 -7.16 29.65
N VAL A 372 -1.52 -7.73 28.78
CA VAL A 372 -1.63 -7.63 27.32
C VAL A 372 -2.48 -8.78 26.80
N THR A 373 -3.48 -8.48 25.97
CA THR A 373 -4.25 -9.48 25.23
C THR A 373 -3.43 -9.95 24.02
N VAL A 374 -3.21 -11.26 23.88
CA VAL A 374 -2.46 -11.82 22.75
C VAL A 374 -3.25 -11.60 21.44
N PRO A 375 -2.66 -11.03 20.37
CA PRO A 375 -3.33 -10.88 19.09
C PRO A 375 -3.75 -12.24 18.50
N PRO A 376 -4.99 -12.41 18.01
CA PRO A 376 -5.43 -13.67 17.42
C PRO A 376 -4.55 -14.09 16.24
N GLY A 377 -3.90 -15.26 16.34
CA GLY A 377 -2.98 -15.79 15.33
C GLY A 377 -1.50 -15.52 15.60
N ALA A 378 -1.14 -14.73 16.63
CA ALA A 378 0.25 -14.58 17.03
C ALA A 378 0.82 -15.94 17.48
N THR A 379 1.97 -16.32 16.94
CA THR A 379 2.69 -17.55 17.28
C THR A 379 3.88 -17.30 18.20
N GLY A 380 4.46 -16.10 18.18
CA GLY A 380 5.57 -15.75 19.06
C GLY A 380 5.51 -14.32 19.55
N MET A 381 6.34 -14.00 20.54
CA MET A 381 6.43 -12.67 21.14
C MET A 381 7.86 -12.40 21.62
N ARG A 382 8.33 -11.16 21.45
CA ARG A 382 9.56 -10.61 22.04
C ARG A 382 9.36 -9.15 22.39
N PHE A 383 10.20 -8.61 23.26
CA PHE A 383 10.18 -7.21 23.72
C PHE A 383 11.57 -6.81 24.22
N TRP A 384 11.85 -5.52 24.30
CA TRP A 384 12.96 -4.99 25.09
C TRP A 384 12.50 -4.67 26.51
N TYR A 385 13.40 -4.75 27.48
CA TYR A 385 13.10 -4.41 28.87
C TYR A 385 14.32 -3.83 29.61
N LEU A 386 14.03 -3.03 30.64
CA LEU A 386 15.01 -2.49 31.59
C LEU A 386 14.48 -2.76 33.01
N VAL A 387 15.36 -3.08 33.95
CA VAL A 387 15.01 -3.28 35.37
C VAL A 387 15.99 -2.51 36.24
N SER A 388 15.49 -1.78 37.25
CA SER A 388 16.30 -1.09 38.25
C SER A 388 15.66 -1.26 39.62
N SER A 389 16.19 -2.20 40.41
CA SER A 389 15.54 -2.81 41.58
C SER A 389 16.56 -3.43 42.56
N GLU A 390 16.14 -3.89 43.75
CA GLU A 390 17.04 -4.63 44.66
C GLU A 390 17.45 -5.99 44.08
N GLU A 391 18.76 -6.28 44.05
CA GLU A 391 19.31 -7.52 43.50
C GLU A 391 18.78 -8.75 44.27
N THR A 392 18.26 -9.74 43.55
CA THR A 392 17.60 -10.97 44.03
C THR A 392 16.21 -10.83 44.66
N PHE A 393 15.78 -9.65 45.11
CA PHE A 393 14.52 -9.46 45.85
C PHE A 393 13.35 -9.00 44.98
N ASP A 394 13.27 -7.70 44.67
CA ASP A 394 12.22 -7.11 43.81
C ASP A 394 12.23 -7.74 42.41
N LYS A 395 11.07 -8.17 41.90
CA LYS A 395 10.96 -9.00 40.69
C LYS A 395 10.21 -8.35 39.54
N PHE A 396 10.86 -8.29 38.38
CA PHE A 396 10.21 -8.23 37.07
C PHE A 396 9.87 -9.66 36.59
N GLN A 397 8.60 -9.90 36.31
CA GLN A 397 8.00 -11.20 36.00
C GLN A 397 7.31 -11.18 34.63
N LEU A 398 7.35 -12.32 33.93
CA LEU A 398 6.65 -12.53 32.66
C LEU A 398 5.79 -13.78 32.74
N LEU A 399 4.47 -13.62 32.75
CA LEU A 399 3.53 -14.73 32.81
C LEU A 399 2.75 -14.86 31.50
N ILE A 400 2.82 -16.03 30.86
CA ILE A 400 2.03 -16.36 29.65
C ILE A 400 0.90 -17.28 30.08
N ASP A 401 -0.36 -16.83 29.94
CA ASP A 401 -1.56 -17.43 30.54
C ASP A 401 -1.38 -17.87 32.01
N GLY A 402 -0.65 -17.06 32.79
CA GLY A 402 -0.35 -17.28 34.21
C GLY A 402 0.84 -18.20 34.50
N VAL A 403 1.57 -18.66 33.48
CA VAL A 403 2.82 -19.44 33.65
C VAL A 403 4.03 -18.51 33.57
N GLU A 404 4.75 -18.36 34.69
CA GLU A 404 6.01 -17.60 34.75
C GLU A 404 7.07 -18.19 33.80
N GLN A 405 7.73 -17.33 33.03
CA GLN A 405 8.73 -17.70 32.03
C GLN A 405 10.16 -17.57 32.56
N TYR A 406 10.44 -16.63 33.46
CA TYR A 406 11.80 -16.40 33.94
C TYR A 406 12.20 -17.33 35.10
N PRO A 407 13.48 -17.77 35.16
CA PRO A 407 13.97 -18.59 36.26
C PRO A 407 13.90 -17.83 37.59
N GLU A 408 13.89 -18.59 38.69
CA GLU A 408 13.88 -18.08 40.08
C GLU A 408 12.71 -17.14 40.43
N GLY A 409 11.67 -17.09 39.58
CA GLY A 409 10.47 -16.27 39.80
C GLY A 409 10.64 -14.80 39.40
N GLY A 410 11.59 -14.47 38.52
CA GLY A 410 11.71 -13.15 37.91
C GLY A 410 13.12 -12.54 37.97
N LEU A 411 13.31 -11.56 37.09
CA LEU A 411 14.54 -10.77 36.97
C LEU A 411 14.59 -9.67 38.03
N SER A 412 15.79 -9.26 38.45
CA SER A 412 16.02 -8.36 39.60
C SER A 412 17.41 -7.73 39.55
N GLY A 413 17.61 -6.58 40.20
CA GLY A 413 18.85 -5.81 40.16
C GLY A 413 18.82 -4.67 39.12
N GLU A 414 20.00 -4.28 38.66
CA GLU A 414 20.23 -3.24 37.63
C GLU A 414 20.53 -3.91 36.27
N ILE A 415 19.52 -4.02 35.42
CA ILE A 415 19.58 -4.62 34.08
C ILE A 415 19.30 -3.53 33.05
N PRO A 416 20.29 -3.09 32.24
CA PRO A 416 20.07 -2.10 31.19
C PRO A 416 19.20 -2.67 30.06
N TRP A 417 18.69 -1.80 29.18
CA TRP A 417 17.88 -2.18 28.01
C TRP A 417 18.41 -3.43 27.29
N THR A 418 17.64 -4.52 27.41
CA THR A 418 17.98 -5.86 26.94
C THR A 418 16.82 -6.45 26.14
N GLN A 419 17.10 -7.00 24.96
CA GLN A 419 16.10 -7.74 24.20
C GLN A 419 15.88 -9.13 24.83
N SER A 420 14.62 -9.49 25.03
CA SER A 420 14.23 -10.83 25.48
C SER A 420 14.35 -11.89 24.39
N ASP A 421 14.42 -13.16 24.80
CA ASP A 421 14.22 -14.30 23.89
C ASP A 421 12.82 -14.24 23.25
N THR A 422 12.62 -14.97 22.14
CA THR A 422 11.29 -15.11 21.55
C THR A 422 10.51 -16.21 22.25
N PHE A 423 9.42 -15.85 22.93
CA PHE A 423 8.49 -16.76 23.59
C PHE A 423 7.44 -17.27 22.61
N ASP A 424 6.95 -18.51 22.79
CA ASP A 424 5.80 -19.06 22.08
C ASP A 424 4.50 -18.56 22.72
N VAL A 425 3.61 -17.98 21.91
CA VAL A 425 2.27 -17.54 22.32
C VAL A 425 1.15 -18.15 21.48
N SER A 426 1.46 -19.15 20.65
CA SER A 426 0.54 -19.76 19.66
C SER A 426 -0.74 -20.37 20.23
N ALA A 427 -0.75 -20.67 21.53
CA ALA A 427 -1.91 -21.18 22.27
C ALA A 427 -2.35 -20.25 23.43
N ALA A 428 -1.73 -19.08 23.57
CA ALA A 428 -1.95 -18.18 24.70
C ALA A 428 -3.03 -17.13 24.43
N THR A 429 -3.73 -16.69 25.48
CA THR A 429 -4.74 -15.63 25.41
C THR A 429 -4.27 -14.30 26.02
N THR A 430 -3.38 -14.37 27.01
CA THR A 430 -2.89 -13.25 27.80
C THR A 430 -1.40 -13.36 28.10
N VAL A 431 -0.73 -12.21 28.12
CA VAL A 431 0.62 -12.04 28.64
C VAL A 431 0.57 -10.99 29.74
N ILE A 432 1.22 -11.27 30.87
CA ILE A 432 1.28 -10.35 32.01
C ILE A 432 2.74 -9.99 32.25
N PHE A 433 3.04 -8.71 32.09
CA PHE A 433 4.27 -8.10 32.59
C PHE A 433 3.98 -7.59 34.00
N ARG A 434 4.72 -8.09 34.98
CA ARG A 434 4.50 -7.76 36.41
C ARG A 434 5.78 -7.22 37.02
N TYR A 435 5.64 -6.21 37.88
CA TYR A 435 6.65 -5.87 38.87
C TYR A 435 6.09 -6.16 40.27
N PHE A 436 6.89 -6.82 41.12
CA PHE A 436 6.53 -7.23 42.48
C PHE A 436 7.58 -6.73 43.46
N LYS A 437 7.13 -6.14 44.57
CA LYS A 437 8.00 -5.69 45.67
C LYS A 437 8.02 -6.66 46.84
N ASP A 438 9.22 -6.88 47.36
CA ASP A 438 9.50 -7.70 48.55
C ASP A 438 9.17 -6.92 49.86
N VAL A 439 9.60 -7.41 51.04
CA VAL A 439 9.42 -6.77 52.37
C VAL A 439 10.51 -5.74 52.74
N SER A 440 11.38 -5.34 51.82
CA SER A 440 12.67 -4.67 52.09
C SER A 440 12.93 -3.34 51.34
N VAL A 441 14.07 -2.75 51.67
CA VAL A 441 14.58 -1.41 51.38
C VAL A 441 14.59 -1.07 49.86
N PRO A 442 14.17 0.13 49.44
CA PRO A 442 14.23 0.56 48.04
C PRO A 442 15.67 0.64 47.50
N ALA A 443 15.87 0.20 46.25
CA ALA A 443 17.17 0.17 45.58
C ALA A 443 17.00 0.30 44.06
N GLY A 444 17.90 1.05 43.42
CA GLY A 444 17.72 1.47 42.03
C GLY A 444 16.58 2.48 41.91
N ALA A 445 15.67 2.26 40.95
CA ALA A 445 14.49 3.08 40.70
C ALA A 445 13.16 2.43 41.13
N ASP A 446 13.23 1.29 41.84
CA ASP A 446 12.09 0.43 42.23
C ASP A 446 11.12 0.18 41.05
N ALA A 447 11.64 -0.20 39.87
CA ALA A 447 10.83 -0.34 38.67
C ALA A 447 11.39 -1.26 37.58
N ALA A 448 10.47 -1.65 36.68
CA ALA A 448 10.77 -2.24 35.38
C ALA A 448 10.09 -1.44 34.26
N TRP A 449 10.67 -1.50 33.07
CA TRP A 449 10.13 -0.91 31.84
C TRP A 449 10.12 -1.98 30.74
N ILE A 450 9.15 -1.90 29.82
CA ILE A 450 9.12 -2.70 28.59
C ILE A 450 8.95 -1.78 27.38
N ASP A 451 9.50 -2.23 26.25
CA ASP A 451 9.57 -1.45 25.00
C ASP A 451 9.54 -2.39 23.77
N ASP A 452 9.30 -1.85 22.57
CA ASP A 452 9.43 -2.57 21.28
C ASP A 452 8.64 -3.92 21.25
N LEU A 453 7.45 -3.97 21.87
CA LEU A 453 6.69 -5.19 22.09
C LEU A 453 6.17 -5.77 20.76
N THR A 454 6.85 -6.82 20.31
CA THR A 454 6.67 -7.45 19.00
C THR A 454 5.97 -8.80 19.14
N PHE A 455 4.80 -8.97 18.53
CA PHE A 455 4.16 -10.26 18.30
C PHE A 455 4.45 -10.76 16.88
N THR A 456 4.98 -11.98 16.71
CA THR A 456 5.14 -12.64 15.41
C THR A 456 3.94 -13.51 15.06
N PHE A 457 3.59 -13.57 13.77
CA PHE A 457 2.54 -14.43 13.23
C PHE A 457 3.14 -15.57 12.38
N GLY A 458 2.45 -16.72 12.37
CA GLY A 458 2.98 -17.97 11.81
C GLY A 458 2.64 -18.17 10.34
N GLY A 459 3.62 -17.98 9.45
CA GLY A 459 3.62 -18.63 8.14
C GLY A 459 2.52 -18.20 7.16
N GLY A 460 2.63 -16.98 6.63
CA GLY A 460 1.87 -16.59 5.43
C GLY A 460 2.11 -17.58 4.27
N ILE A 461 1.03 -17.86 3.52
CA ILE A 461 0.90 -18.82 2.39
C ILE A 461 2.20 -19.54 1.98
N VAL A 462 2.30 -20.82 2.38
CA VAL A 462 3.45 -21.69 2.12
C VAL A 462 3.57 -22.07 0.64
N ARG A 463 2.44 -22.26 -0.07
CA ARG A 463 2.41 -22.27 -1.56
C ARG A 463 1.08 -21.69 -2.07
N GLY A 464 1.12 -20.89 -3.13
CA GLY A 464 -0.08 -20.31 -3.76
C GLY A 464 -0.04 -20.35 -5.29
N ASN A 465 -1.17 -20.64 -5.95
CA ASN A 465 -1.30 -20.58 -7.41
C ASN A 465 -2.60 -19.88 -7.84
N VAL A 466 -2.46 -18.90 -8.73
CA VAL A 466 -3.52 -18.05 -9.28
C VAL A 466 -3.65 -18.18 -10.81
N PHE A 467 -2.96 -19.17 -11.41
CA PHE A 467 -3.09 -19.58 -12.82
C PHE A 467 -2.80 -18.53 -13.92
N ASP A 468 -2.56 -17.26 -13.60
CA ASP A 468 -2.44 -16.17 -14.60
C ASP A 468 -1.13 -16.11 -15.41
N GLY A 469 -0.16 -16.98 -15.15
CA GLY A 469 1.03 -17.15 -16.01
C GLY A 469 0.80 -18.02 -17.25
N GLY A 470 -0.44 -18.45 -17.50
CA GLY A 470 -0.80 -19.36 -18.58
C GLY A 470 -1.19 -18.69 -19.91
N THR A 471 -1.83 -19.48 -20.78
CA THR A 471 -2.49 -19.00 -22.02
C THR A 471 -3.73 -19.85 -22.26
N HIS A 472 -4.88 -19.23 -22.56
CA HIS A 472 -6.14 -19.96 -22.69
C HIS A 472 -6.04 -21.12 -23.72
N GLY A 473 -6.36 -22.33 -23.26
CA GLY A 473 -6.34 -23.56 -24.05
C GLY A 473 -5.01 -24.33 -23.97
N GLU A 474 -3.93 -23.72 -23.45
CA GLU A 474 -2.68 -24.43 -23.22
C GLU A 474 -2.77 -25.38 -22.03
N THR A 475 -2.04 -26.49 -22.12
CA THR A 475 -2.04 -27.54 -21.09
C THR A 475 -1.21 -27.09 -19.89
N ILE A 476 -1.75 -27.24 -18.68
CA ILE A 476 -1.04 -26.97 -17.43
C ILE A 476 -0.05 -28.12 -17.19
N THR A 477 1.19 -27.77 -16.85
CA THR A 477 2.29 -28.70 -16.60
C THR A 477 3.15 -28.18 -15.45
N THR A 478 4.06 -29.01 -14.94
CA THR A 478 5.07 -28.58 -13.94
C THR A 478 6.05 -27.53 -14.48
N GLY A 479 6.15 -27.35 -15.80
CA GLY A 479 7.07 -26.40 -16.44
C GLY A 479 6.48 -25.02 -16.75
N ASN A 480 5.14 -24.87 -16.80
CA ASN A 480 4.46 -23.60 -17.07
C ASN A 480 3.49 -23.15 -15.95
N SER A 481 3.33 -23.93 -14.88
CA SER A 481 2.47 -23.58 -13.74
C SER A 481 3.04 -22.55 -12.76
N GLY A 482 4.26 -22.06 -12.96
CA GLY A 482 4.86 -21.02 -12.12
C GLY A 482 4.75 -19.61 -12.72
N GLY A 483 5.61 -18.70 -12.25
CA GLY A 483 5.73 -17.34 -12.80
C GLY A 483 4.61 -16.43 -12.29
N ALA A 484 3.90 -15.74 -13.18
CA ALA A 484 2.72 -14.96 -12.80
C ALA A 484 1.57 -15.83 -12.26
N SER A 485 1.61 -17.16 -12.50
CA SER A 485 0.71 -18.10 -11.83
C SER A 485 1.01 -18.27 -10.34
N GLY A 486 2.15 -17.82 -9.82
CA GLY A 486 2.63 -18.11 -8.46
C GLY A 486 3.56 -19.34 -8.39
N ASP A 487 3.39 -20.17 -7.37
CA ASP A 487 4.20 -21.36 -7.12
C ASP A 487 3.90 -22.49 -8.12
N PRO A 488 4.90 -23.02 -8.86
CA PRO A 488 4.70 -24.13 -9.78
C PRO A 488 4.27 -25.41 -9.05
N PHE A 489 3.36 -26.16 -9.66
CA PHE A 489 3.03 -27.51 -9.21
C PHE A 489 4.19 -28.47 -9.54
N ASN A 490 4.52 -29.38 -8.63
CA ASN A 490 5.60 -30.36 -8.83
C ASN A 490 5.09 -31.74 -9.27
N SER A 491 3.78 -31.92 -9.37
CA SER A 491 3.16 -32.90 -10.26
C SER A 491 1.86 -32.35 -10.85
N VAL A 492 1.55 -32.79 -12.07
CA VAL A 492 0.27 -32.54 -12.74
C VAL A 492 -0.15 -33.84 -13.41
N VAL A 493 -1.40 -34.24 -13.22
CA VAL A 493 -1.96 -35.49 -13.75
C VAL A 493 -3.15 -35.19 -14.65
N GLY A 494 -3.19 -35.87 -15.79
CA GLY A 494 -4.20 -35.66 -16.83
C GLY A 494 -3.78 -34.60 -17.85
N SER A 495 -4.72 -33.79 -18.32
CA SER A 495 -4.47 -32.74 -19.32
C SER A 495 -5.35 -31.52 -19.05
N LEU A 496 -5.17 -30.94 -17.87
CA LEU A 496 -5.81 -29.68 -17.46
C LEU A 496 -5.38 -28.54 -18.37
N GLN A 497 -6.26 -27.57 -18.57
CA GLN A 497 -6.00 -26.40 -19.40
C GLN A 497 -6.26 -25.09 -18.64
N TYR A 498 -5.49 -24.07 -18.99
CA TYR A 498 -5.76 -22.69 -18.62
C TYR A 498 -7.01 -22.15 -19.35
N THR A 499 -7.83 -21.35 -18.67
CA THR A 499 -9.08 -20.86 -19.25
C THR A 499 -9.52 -19.49 -18.76
N ASN A 500 -9.79 -18.58 -19.69
CA ASN A 500 -10.50 -17.33 -19.40
C ASN A 500 -12.04 -17.50 -19.40
N VAL A 501 -12.55 -18.66 -19.84
CA VAL A 501 -13.96 -19.03 -19.67
C VAL A 501 -14.18 -19.39 -18.21
N GLN A 502 -15.02 -18.61 -17.52
CA GLN A 502 -15.26 -18.69 -16.07
C GLN A 502 -13.96 -18.68 -15.23
N ALA A 503 -13.10 -17.69 -15.46
CA ALA A 503 -12.03 -17.33 -14.53
C ALA A 503 -12.55 -16.45 -13.39
N ARG A 504 -11.84 -16.35 -12.26
CA ARG A 504 -12.14 -15.41 -11.18
C ARG A 504 -11.51 -14.04 -11.42
N ALA A 505 -10.27 -14.06 -11.86
CA ALA A 505 -9.59 -13.02 -12.63
C ALA A 505 -8.75 -13.72 -13.71
N GLY A 506 -8.46 -13.03 -14.82
CA GLY A 506 -7.60 -13.53 -15.90
C GLY A 506 -7.88 -14.96 -16.40
N LEU A 507 -7.20 -15.97 -15.85
CA LEU A 507 -7.27 -17.39 -16.17
C LEU A 507 -7.52 -18.27 -14.92
N ALA A 508 -8.41 -19.26 -15.04
CA ALA A 508 -8.57 -20.37 -14.10
C ALA A 508 -8.03 -21.69 -14.69
N ALA A 509 -8.03 -22.76 -13.89
CA ALA A 509 -7.83 -24.13 -14.37
C ALA A 509 -9.18 -24.83 -14.70
N VAL A 510 -9.18 -25.64 -15.76
CA VAL A 510 -10.30 -26.54 -16.10
C VAL A 510 -9.81 -27.88 -16.65
N ASN A 511 -10.58 -28.95 -16.42
CA ASN A 511 -10.42 -30.20 -17.15
C ASN A 511 -11.23 -30.13 -18.47
N PRO A 512 -10.60 -30.18 -19.66
CA PRO A 512 -11.31 -30.01 -20.93
C PRO A 512 -12.08 -31.26 -21.39
N ALA A 513 -11.76 -32.45 -20.87
CA ALA A 513 -12.28 -33.73 -21.34
C ALA A 513 -13.04 -34.49 -20.25
N ALA A 514 -14.07 -35.25 -20.62
CA ALA A 514 -14.84 -36.06 -19.68
C ALA A 514 -14.31 -37.50 -19.56
N GLY A 515 -14.52 -38.12 -18.40
CA GLY A 515 -14.11 -39.50 -18.11
C GLY A 515 -12.65 -39.67 -17.66
N VAL A 516 -11.98 -38.57 -17.30
CA VAL A 516 -10.62 -38.56 -16.73
C VAL A 516 -10.63 -37.71 -15.47
N ASP A 517 -10.09 -38.24 -14.36
CA ASP A 517 -9.73 -37.44 -13.20
C ASP A 517 -8.35 -36.81 -13.43
N CYS A 518 -8.26 -35.52 -13.15
CA CYS A 518 -7.11 -34.67 -13.45
C CYS A 518 -6.83 -33.80 -12.22
N HIS A 519 -5.57 -33.66 -11.83
CA HIS A 519 -5.20 -32.95 -10.60
C HIS A 519 -3.85 -32.24 -10.67
N LEU A 520 -3.68 -31.26 -9.78
CA LEU A 520 -2.51 -30.38 -9.62
C LEU A 520 -1.91 -30.59 -8.23
N ASP A 521 -0.62 -30.86 -8.13
CA ASP A 521 -0.01 -31.28 -6.88
C ASP A 521 1.14 -30.38 -6.41
N TRP A 522 1.16 -30.12 -5.11
CA TRP A 522 2.39 -29.86 -4.37
C TRP A 522 2.66 -31.05 -3.44
N ARG A 523 3.64 -31.87 -3.79
CA ARG A 523 4.13 -33.04 -3.02
C ARG A 523 5.42 -32.68 -2.26
N ALA A 524 5.68 -33.33 -1.12
CA ALA A 524 6.86 -33.12 -0.28
C ALA A 524 7.08 -31.64 0.14
N VAL A 525 6.00 -30.94 0.46
CA VAL A 525 6.01 -29.59 1.04
C VAL A 525 6.33 -29.71 2.53
N ALA A 526 7.48 -29.16 2.94
CA ALA A 526 7.82 -29.04 4.35
C ALA A 526 6.92 -27.99 5.03
N GLN A 527 6.08 -28.44 5.96
CA GLN A 527 5.19 -27.59 6.76
C GLN A 527 5.69 -27.53 8.21
N PRO A 528 5.81 -26.34 8.82
CA PRO A 528 6.11 -26.20 10.25
C PRO A 528 4.92 -26.67 11.11
N GLY A 529 5.10 -26.75 12.44
CA GLY A 529 4.04 -27.12 13.39
C GLY A 529 3.36 -28.47 13.08
N ASP A 530 2.09 -28.60 13.49
CA ASP A 530 1.23 -29.76 13.22
C ASP A 530 -0.02 -29.37 12.38
N VAL A 531 -0.04 -28.15 11.82
CA VAL A 531 -1.16 -27.60 11.06
C VAL A 531 -0.89 -27.70 9.55
N PHE A 532 -1.94 -28.00 8.78
CA PHE A 532 -1.94 -27.89 7.32
C PHE A 532 -3.29 -27.31 6.89
N CYS A 533 -3.27 -26.09 6.38
CA CYS A 533 -4.43 -25.41 5.81
C CYS A 533 -4.39 -25.45 4.28
N ALA A 534 -5.57 -25.41 3.66
CA ALA A 534 -5.73 -25.31 2.22
C ALA A 534 -6.91 -24.41 1.85
N ARG A 535 -6.77 -23.67 0.75
CA ARG A 535 -7.79 -22.81 0.14
C ARG A 535 -7.97 -23.22 -1.31
N LEU A 536 -9.21 -23.20 -1.78
CA LEU A 536 -9.54 -23.24 -3.20
C LEU A 536 -10.77 -22.39 -3.51
N TYR A 537 -10.81 -21.82 -4.71
CA TYR A 537 -12.03 -21.28 -5.29
C TYR A 537 -12.58 -22.25 -6.33
N LEU A 538 -13.90 -22.44 -6.32
CA LEU A 538 -14.58 -23.44 -7.15
C LEU A 538 -15.83 -22.84 -7.81
N TRP A 539 -15.94 -22.97 -9.13
CA TRP A 539 -17.14 -22.63 -9.90
C TRP A 539 -17.78 -23.92 -10.40
N LEU A 540 -18.84 -24.39 -9.75
CA LEU A 540 -19.52 -25.62 -10.14
C LEU A 540 -20.42 -25.36 -11.34
N VAL A 541 -20.21 -26.07 -12.46
CA VAL A 541 -21.04 -25.89 -13.67
C VAL A 541 -22.33 -26.69 -13.59
N ALA A 542 -22.24 -27.94 -13.13
CA ALA A 542 -23.38 -28.84 -12.99
C ALA A 542 -23.16 -29.82 -11.83
N ALA A 543 -24.25 -30.27 -11.21
CA ALA A 543 -24.21 -31.29 -10.17
C ALA A 543 -23.58 -32.60 -10.70
N PRO A 544 -22.72 -33.27 -9.92
CA PRO A 544 -22.07 -34.50 -10.37
C PRO A 544 -23.02 -35.69 -10.30
N THR A 545 -22.86 -36.65 -11.21
CA THR A 545 -23.73 -37.85 -11.28
C THR A 545 -23.29 -38.99 -10.36
N ALA A 546 -22.16 -38.82 -9.69
CA ALA A 546 -21.57 -39.70 -8.68
C ALA A 546 -20.70 -38.84 -7.73
N ALA A 547 -20.14 -39.43 -6.68
CA ALA A 547 -19.15 -38.71 -5.86
C ALA A 547 -17.86 -38.46 -6.67
N GLN A 548 -17.34 -37.24 -6.63
CA GLN A 548 -16.11 -36.82 -7.31
C GLN A 548 -15.12 -36.22 -6.31
N ARG A 549 -13.81 -36.36 -6.54
CA ARG A 549 -12.76 -35.74 -5.70
C ARG A 549 -12.67 -34.25 -5.98
N VAL A 550 -12.50 -33.45 -4.92
CA VAL A 550 -12.22 -32.00 -4.99
C VAL A 550 -10.81 -31.69 -4.50
N PHE A 551 -10.39 -32.31 -3.40
CA PHE A 551 -9.07 -32.10 -2.78
C PHE A 551 -8.62 -33.38 -2.08
N VAL A 552 -7.32 -33.70 -2.13
CA VAL A 552 -6.72 -34.82 -1.39
C VAL A 552 -5.50 -34.31 -0.62
N LEU A 553 -5.43 -34.67 0.66
CA LEU A 553 -4.30 -34.39 1.53
C LEU A 553 -3.34 -35.59 1.52
N LEU A 554 -2.06 -35.33 1.26
CA LEU A 554 -1.02 -36.36 1.19
C LEU A 554 -0.11 -36.33 2.42
N GLY A 555 0.30 -37.52 2.84
CA GLY A 555 1.37 -37.78 3.80
C GLY A 555 2.40 -38.72 3.18
N SER A 556 3.56 -38.89 3.84
CA SER A 556 4.72 -39.68 3.38
C SER A 556 4.45 -41.08 2.80
N ALA A 557 3.32 -41.71 3.15
CA ALA A 557 2.93 -43.05 2.70
C ALA A 557 1.67 -43.10 1.80
N GLY A 558 1.03 -41.96 1.52
CA GLY A 558 -0.18 -41.87 0.70
C GLY A 558 -1.24 -40.91 1.26
N VAL A 559 -2.50 -41.14 0.88
CA VAL A 559 -3.65 -40.27 1.25
C VAL A 559 -3.89 -40.24 2.76
N VAL A 560 -3.85 -39.05 3.34
CA VAL A 560 -4.23 -38.76 4.74
C VAL A 560 -5.73 -38.47 4.82
N SER A 561 -6.22 -37.61 3.92
CA SER A 561 -7.63 -37.20 3.83
C SER A 561 -8.06 -37.07 2.37
N ALA A 562 -9.31 -37.38 2.06
CA ALA A 562 -9.91 -37.13 0.75
C ALA A 562 -11.23 -36.38 0.89
N VAL A 563 -11.37 -35.29 0.13
CA VAL A 563 -12.52 -34.39 0.15
C VAL A 563 -13.32 -34.58 -1.12
N TRP A 564 -14.60 -34.94 -0.96
CA TRP A 564 -15.49 -35.37 -2.02
C TRP A 564 -16.70 -34.46 -2.15
N ILE A 565 -17.12 -34.15 -3.37
CA ILE A 565 -18.42 -33.55 -3.69
C ILE A 565 -19.40 -34.64 -4.14
N PHE A 566 -20.63 -34.58 -3.63
CA PHE A 566 -21.68 -35.58 -3.85
C PHE A 566 -22.77 -35.06 -4.82
N PRO A 567 -23.69 -35.91 -5.32
CA PRO A 567 -24.70 -35.51 -6.32
C PRO A 567 -25.73 -34.46 -5.89
N ASP A 568 -25.94 -34.32 -4.58
CA ASP A 568 -26.65 -33.20 -3.92
C ASP A 568 -25.88 -31.87 -4.01
N ARG A 569 -24.55 -31.95 -4.17
CA ARG A 569 -23.50 -30.92 -4.15
C ARG A 569 -22.99 -30.55 -2.75
N GLU A 570 -23.28 -31.36 -1.74
CA GLU A 570 -22.62 -31.25 -0.44
C GLU A 570 -21.17 -31.76 -0.55
N ILE A 571 -20.28 -31.23 0.30
CA ILE A 571 -18.85 -31.58 0.31
C ILE A 571 -18.48 -32.14 1.68
N THR A 572 -17.80 -33.29 1.71
CA THR A 572 -17.38 -33.99 2.94
C THR A 572 -15.93 -34.44 2.84
N ALA A 573 -15.14 -34.16 3.88
CA ALA A 573 -13.80 -34.70 4.10
C ALA A 573 -13.89 -36.08 4.78
N TYR A 574 -13.10 -37.03 4.29
CA TYR A 574 -12.95 -38.38 4.84
C TYR A 574 -11.53 -38.60 5.32
N ALA A 575 -11.38 -39.27 6.46
CA ALA A 575 -10.10 -39.88 6.82
C ALA A 575 -9.79 -41.03 5.84
N GLY A 576 -8.57 -41.04 5.31
CA GLY A 576 -8.17 -41.92 4.21
C GLY A 576 -8.91 -41.59 2.90
N PHE A 577 -8.83 -42.50 1.93
CA PHE A 577 -9.39 -42.26 0.59
C PHE A 577 -10.92 -42.20 0.57
N SER A 578 -11.59 -43.03 1.37
CA SER A 578 -13.06 -43.04 1.54
C SER A 578 -13.48 -43.78 2.84
N GLU A 579 -12.63 -43.82 3.87
CA GLU A 579 -12.77 -44.83 4.94
C GLU A 579 -13.74 -44.41 6.05
N THR A 580 -13.65 -43.17 6.52
CA THR A 580 -14.52 -42.63 7.58
C THR A 580 -14.81 -41.16 7.30
N ALA A 581 -16.08 -40.78 7.18
CA ALA A 581 -16.47 -39.38 7.06
C ALA A 581 -16.09 -38.62 8.33
N ALA A 582 -15.37 -37.51 8.19
CA ALA A 582 -14.78 -36.75 9.29
C ALA A 582 -15.54 -35.45 9.59
N ALA A 583 -15.79 -34.65 8.54
CA ALA A 583 -16.53 -33.40 8.58
C ALA A 583 -17.13 -33.14 7.20
N GLY A 584 -18.26 -32.43 7.10
CA GLY A 584 -18.85 -32.05 5.82
C GLY A 584 -19.93 -30.98 5.97
N PHE A 585 -20.11 -30.19 4.91
CA PHE A 585 -21.11 -29.11 4.87
C PHE A 585 -22.52 -29.66 4.72
N THR A 586 -23.50 -28.97 5.30
CA THR A 586 -24.94 -29.21 5.09
C THR A 586 -25.54 -28.30 4.02
N THR A 587 -24.75 -27.36 3.51
CA THR A 587 -25.10 -26.40 2.49
C THR A 587 -24.58 -26.87 1.13
N PRO A 588 -25.46 -27.25 0.19
CA PRO A 588 -25.03 -27.66 -1.14
C PRO A 588 -24.34 -26.53 -1.90
N VAL A 589 -23.23 -26.83 -2.56
CA VAL A 589 -22.51 -25.86 -3.40
C VAL A 589 -23.42 -25.39 -4.56
N PRO A 590 -23.68 -24.08 -4.70
CA PRO A 590 -24.45 -23.54 -5.81
C PRO A 590 -23.72 -23.74 -7.14
N THR A 591 -24.50 -23.92 -8.20
CA THR A 591 -24.01 -23.93 -9.57
C THR A 591 -23.96 -22.52 -10.15
N GLU A 592 -23.07 -22.29 -11.11
CA GLU A 592 -22.93 -21.02 -11.85
C GLU A 592 -22.58 -19.80 -11.00
N GLN A 593 -21.79 -20.01 -9.93
CA GLN A 593 -21.09 -18.95 -9.20
C GLN A 593 -19.77 -19.46 -8.61
N TRP A 594 -18.85 -18.55 -8.32
CA TRP A 594 -17.67 -18.83 -7.49
C TRP A 594 -18.08 -19.02 -6.02
N VAL A 595 -17.55 -20.07 -5.40
CA VAL A 595 -17.49 -20.23 -3.93
C VAL A 595 -16.03 -20.36 -3.48
N ARG A 596 -15.73 -20.02 -2.21
CA ARG A 596 -14.44 -20.33 -1.59
C ARG A 596 -14.63 -21.45 -0.57
N ILE A 597 -13.71 -22.41 -0.58
CA ILE A 597 -13.63 -23.49 0.40
C ILE A 597 -12.27 -23.37 1.10
N GLU A 598 -12.29 -23.38 2.42
CA GLU A 598 -11.08 -23.46 3.25
C GLU A 598 -11.12 -24.71 4.12
N LEU A 599 -9.95 -25.33 4.30
CA LEU A 599 -9.72 -26.51 5.14
C LEU A 599 -8.60 -26.17 6.13
N ARG A 600 -8.73 -26.58 7.40
CA ARG A 600 -7.63 -26.62 8.37
C ARG A 600 -7.54 -28.02 8.96
N TYR A 601 -6.42 -28.69 8.74
CA TYR A 601 -6.07 -29.92 9.43
C TYR A 601 -5.10 -29.59 10.55
N THR A 602 -5.33 -30.14 11.74
CA THR A 602 -4.38 -30.08 12.86
C THR A 602 -4.05 -31.52 13.25
N ILE A 603 -2.99 -32.07 12.66
CA ILE A 603 -2.63 -33.50 12.73
C ILE A 603 -1.22 -33.63 13.32
N GLY A 604 -1.18 -34.05 14.58
CA GLY A 604 0.07 -34.24 15.31
C GLY A 604 0.98 -35.29 14.69
N ALA A 605 2.28 -35.24 15.01
CA ALA A 605 3.29 -36.23 14.59
C ALA A 605 2.93 -37.71 14.85
N ALA A 606 1.96 -37.99 15.74
CA ALA A 606 1.39 -39.32 15.97
C ALA A 606 0.29 -39.75 14.96
N GLY A 607 -0.03 -38.93 13.96
CA GLY A 607 -1.11 -39.13 13.00
C GLY A 607 -2.52 -38.90 13.57
N ASN A 608 -2.67 -38.26 14.73
CA ASN A 608 -3.98 -37.99 15.35
C ASN A 608 -4.30 -36.49 15.28
N GLY A 609 -5.54 -36.13 14.97
CA GLY A 609 -5.88 -34.75 14.71
C GLY A 609 -7.33 -34.47 14.34
N THR A 610 -7.64 -33.22 14.03
CA THR A 610 -8.95 -32.75 13.55
C THR A 610 -8.86 -32.20 12.13
N VAL A 611 -10.00 -32.16 11.43
CA VAL A 611 -10.22 -31.28 10.27
C VAL A 611 -11.33 -30.29 10.58
N GLU A 612 -11.14 -29.04 10.17
CA GLU A 612 -12.13 -27.98 10.08
C GLU A 612 -12.31 -27.58 8.61
N MET A 613 -13.53 -27.18 8.26
CA MET A 613 -13.93 -26.82 6.91
C MET A 613 -14.82 -25.59 6.97
N TRP A 614 -14.61 -24.61 6.08
CA TRP A 614 -15.47 -23.44 5.91
C TRP A 614 -15.92 -23.27 4.46
N LEU A 615 -17.20 -23.01 4.25
CA LEU A 615 -17.78 -22.69 2.94
C LEU A 615 -18.18 -21.21 2.90
N TYR A 616 -17.82 -20.53 1.81
CA TYR A 616 -18.18 -19.15 1.54
C TYR A 616 -18.89 -19.09 0.18
N LEU A 617 -20.22 -18.97 0.20
CA LEU A 617 -21.05 -18.81 -1.00
C LEU A 617 -20.78 -17.46 -1.67
N ALA A 618 -20.65 -16.41 -0.86
CA ALA A 618 -19.99 -15.18 -1.27
C ALA A 618 -18.48 -15.37 -1.14
N ALA A 619 -17.81 -15.82 -2.20
CA ALA A 619 -16.42 -16.30 -2.16
C ALA A 619 -15.37 -15.31 -1.61
N ASN A 620 -15.67 -14.01 -1.57
CA ASN A 620 -14.80 -12.95 -1.03
C ASN A 620 -15.18 -12.51 0.40
N SER A 621 -16.16 -13.17 1.03
CA SER A 621 -16.63 -12.86 2.39
C SER A 621 -15.62 -13.29 3.46
N SER A 622 -15.56 -12.53 4.55
CA SER A 622 -14.89 -12.90 5.80
C SER A 622 -15.77 -13.80 6.68
N ALA A 623 -17.10 -13.65 6.60
CA ALA A 623 -18.09 -14.53 7.23
C ALA A 623 -18.40 -15.73 6.35
N HIS A 624 -18.39 -16.93 6.92
CA HIS A 624 -18.72 -18.19 6.24
C HIS A 624 -20.22 -18.47 6.29
N ASP A 625 -20.72 -19.19 5.29
CA ASP A 625 -22.12 -19.62 5.18
C ASP A 625 -22.34 -21.02 5.80
N ASP A 626 -21.32 -21.89 5.78
CA ASP A 626 -21.32 -23.19 6.46
C ASP A 626 -19.94 -23.47 7.10
N TYR A 627 -19.93 -24.25 8.19
CA TYR A 627 -18.74 -24.66 8.92
C TYR A 627 -18.91 -26.07 9.50
N ALA A 628 -17.92 -26.92 9.30
CA ALA A 628 -17.89 -28.27 9.82
C ALA A 628 -16.54 -28.57 10.49
N ILE A 629 -16.57 -29.32 11.59
CA ILE A 629 -15.39 -29.76 12.34
C ILE A 629 -15.52 -31.23 12.72
N SER A 630 -14.43 -32.00 12.58
CA SER A 630 -14.38 -33.39 13.03
C SER A 630 -14.08 -33.49 14.52
N THR A 631 -14.48 -34.60 15.13
CA THR A 631 -13.82 -35.05 16.36
C THR A 631 -12.35 -35.38 16.08
N THR A 632 -11.52 -35.55 17.12
CA THR A 632 -10.16 -36.06 16.94
C THR A 632 -10.21 -37.48 16.36
N LEU A 633 -9.61 -37.67 15.20
CA LEU A 633 -9.50 -38.93 14.49
C LEU A 633 -8.04 -39.38 14.37
N ALA A 634 -7.83 -40.67 14.14
CA ALA A 634 -6.57 -41.20 13.65
C ALA A 634 -6.58 -41.13 12.11
N TRP A 635 -5.66 -40.35 11.56
CA TRP A 635 -5.52 -40.14 10.13
C TRP A 635 -4.45 -41.10 9.56
N PRO A 636 -4.74 -41.84 8.48
CA PRO A 636 -3.76 -42.73 7.86
C PRO A 636 -2.59 -41.95 7.26
N ASN A 637 -1.48 -42.64 7.02
CA ASN A 637 -0.28 -42.12 6.32
C ASN A 637 0.48 -40.94 6.99
N GLY A 638 0.04 -40.48 8.17
CA GLY A 638 0.84 -39.66 9.10
C GLY A 638 0.61 -38.16 8.98
N LYS A 639 1.65 -37.37 9.28
CA LYS A 639 1.61 -35.91 9.13
C LYS A 639 1.48 -35.54 7.65
N PRO A 640 0.65 -34.54 7.29
CA PRO A 640 0.59 -34.01 5.93
C PRO A 640 1.92 -33.43 5.42
N GLU A 641 2.22 -33.70 4.15
CA GLU A 641 3.36 -33.16 3.39
C GLU A 641 2.98 -32.77 1.95
N GLY A 642 1.69 -32.69 1.62
CA GLY A 642 1.26 -32.27 0.29
C GLY A 642 -0.24 -32.23 0.07
N ALA A 643 -0.62 -31.69 -1.09
CA ALA A 643 -2.00 -31.54 -1.53
C ALA A 643 -2.13 -31.86 -3.03
N GLU A 644 -3.22 -32.53 -3.40
CA GLU A 644 -3.68 -32.74 -4.78
C GLU A 644 -5.02 -31.99 -4.96
N PHE A 645 -5.08 -31.01 -5.87
CA PHE A 645 -6.30 -30.27 -6.19
C PHE A 645 -6.95 -30.88 -7.44
N HIS A 646 -8.17 -31.39 -7.31
CA HIS A 646 -8.83 -32.17 -8.37
C HIS A 646 -9.78 -31.33 -9.23
N LEU A 647 -9.88 -31.71 -10.50
CA LEU A 647 -10.91 -31.28 -11.44
C LEU A 647 -11.44 -32.50 -12.21
N GLN A 648 -12.08 -33.44 -11.51
CA GLN A 648 -12.74 -34.56 -12.18
C GLN A 648 -13.89 -34.04 -13.06
N ARG A 649 -14.03 -34.59 -14.27
CA ARG A 649 -15.08 -34.19 -15.21
C ARG A 649 -15.89 -35.38 -15.72
N ASP A 650 -17.17 -35.38 -15.41
CA ASP A 650 -18.18 -36.29 -15.95
C ASP A 650 -19.35 -35.45 -16.49
N THR A 651 -20.59 -35.70 -16.06
CA THR A 651 -21.72 -34.78 -16.33
C THR A 651 -21.65 -33.52 -15.44
N GLY A 652 -21.13 -33.66 -14.22
CA GLY A 652 -20.70 -32.54 -13.38
C GLY A 652 -19.19 -32.30 -13.53
N TYR A 653 -18.80 -31.02 -13.40
CA TYR A 653 -17.43 -30.52 -13.36
C TYR A 653 -17.41 -29.08 -12.86
N TRP A 654 -16.22 -28.57 -12.55
CA TRP A 654 -15.98 -27.20 -12.10
C TRP A 654 -14.77 -26.55 -12.79
N TYR A 655 -14.68 -25.24 -12.62
CA TYR A 655 -13.42 -24.48 -12.76
C TYR A 655 -12.81 -24.32 -11.37
N LEU A 656 -11.47 -24.27 -11.31
CA LEU A 656 -10.68 -24.14 -10.09
C LEU A 656 -9.78 -22.92 -10.20
N ASP A 657 -9.72 -22.12 -9.14
CA ASP A 657 -8.94 -20.88 -9.11
C ASP A 657 -8.32 -20.61 -7.72
N ASP A 658 -7.37 -19.69 -7.65
CA ASP A 658 -6.82 -19.12 -6.41
C ASP A 658 -6.46 -20.15 -5.32
N VAL A 659 -5.81 -21.25 -5.70
CA VAL A 659 -5.48 -22.33 -4.75
C VAL A 659 -4.28 -21.98 -3.88
N ALA A 660 -4.29 -22.40 -2.61
CA ALA A 660 -3.18 -22.17 -1.70
C ALA A 660 -3.12 -23.23 -0.58
N ILE A 661 -1.93 -23.38 0.02
CA ILE A 661 -1.70 -24.12 1.26
C ILE A 661 -0.83 -23.31 2.21
N ALA A 662 -1.00 -23.50 3.52
CA ALA A 662 -0.30 -22.76 4.58
C ALA A 662 -0.27 -23.56 5.89
N ASP A 663 0.48 -23.09 6.88
CA ASP A 663 0.41 -23.52 8.27
C ASP A 663 -0.65 -22.77 9.11
N GLU A 664 -1.24 -21.68 8.59
CA GLU A 664 -2.36 -20.96 9.20
C GLU A 664 -3.60 -20.81 8.29
N LYS A 665 -4.71 -20.24 8.80
CA LYS A 665 -5.96 -20.12 8.03
C LYS A 665 -5.87 -18.98 7.01
N ILE A 666 -6.06 -19.29 5.74
CA ILE A 666 -5.65 -18.46 4.59
C ILE A 666 -6.61 -17.31 4.28
N GLY A 667 -7.92 -17.46 4.50
CA GLY A 667 -8.90 -16.42 4.16
C GLY A 667 -9.10 -16.21 2.64
N SER A 668 -9.56 -15.03 2.26
CA SER A 668 -9.86 -14.66 0.86
C SER A 668 -8.63 -14.15 0.11
N ALA A 669 -8.46 -14.60 -1.14
CA ALA A 669 -7.65 -13.88 -2.13
C ALA A 669 -8.39 -12.63 -2.63
N SER A 670 -7.68 -11.55 -2.94
CA SER A 670 -8.24 -10.45 -3.76
C SER A 670 -8.19 -10.86 -5.24
N PRO A 671 -9.28 -10.75 -6.03
CA PRO A 671 -9.25 -11.15 -7.44
C PRO A 671 -8.26 -10.30 -8.28
N GLU A 672 -8.02 -9.05 -7.87
CA GLU A 672 -7.05 -8.15 -8.53
C GLU A 672 -5.59 -8.56 -8.25
N GLN A 673 -5.33 -9.47 -7.30
CA GLN A 673 -3.99 -9.96 -6.93
C GLN A 673 -3.41 -10.95 -7.96
N SER A 674 -4.20 -11.38 -8.94
CA SER A 674 -3.81 -12.31 -10.00
C SER A 674 -3.30 -11.59 -11.27
N ALA A 675 -3.87 -10.43 -11.58
CA ALA A 675 -3.67 -9.76 -12.85
C ALA A 675 -2.47 -8.80 -12.87
N THR A 676 -1.23 -9.29 -12.90
CA THR A 676 -0.08 -8.43 -13.25
C THR A 676 1.13 -9.14 -13.87
N VAL A 677 1.91 -8.36 -14.63
CA VAL A 677 3.23 -8.69 -15.22
C VAL A 677 3.25 -9.72 -16.38
N GLY A 678 2.73 -9.27 -17.53
CA GLY A 678 3.60 -9.24 -18.72
C GLY A 678 3.46 -10.31 -19.81
N GLN A 679 2.34 -10.29 -20.55
CA GLN A 679 2.41 -10.52 -22.00
C GLN A 679 1.26 -9.83 -22.76
N VAL A 680 1.56 -9.22 -23.91
CA VAL A 680 0.56 -8.59 -24.78
C VAL A 680 -0.07 -9.66 -25.68
N ALA A 681 -1.29 -10.08 -25.36
CA ALA A 681 -2.08 -10.94 -26.21
C ALA A 681 -2.74 -10.12 -27.34
N GLU A 682 -2.06 -9.98 -28.49
CA GLU A 682 -2.69 -9.47 -29.72
C GLU A 682 -3.75 -10.47 -30.22
N GLY A 683 -4.99 -10.31 -29.73
CA GLY A 683 -6.15 -11.07 -30.15
C GLY A 683 -6.64 -10.68 -31.54
N ASP A 684 -5.83 -10.92 -32.57
CA ASP A 684 -6.06 -10.50 -33.95
C ASP A 684 -7.18 -11.32 -34.63
N ALA A 685 -8.41 -11.03 -34.23
CA ALA A 685 -9.63 -11.76 -34.59
C ALA A 685 -10.05 -11.49 -36.05
N ALA A 686 -9.36 -12.13 -36.99
CA ALA A 686 -9.56 -12.04 -38.43
C ALA A 686 -11.00 -12.40 -38.87
N ARG A 687 -11.91 -11.42 -38.86
CA ARG A 687 -13.31 -11.59 -39.28
C ARG A 687 -13.42 -11.79 -40.79
N SER A 688 -13.83 -12.99 -41.20
CA SER A 688 -14.02 -13.34 -42.61
C SER A 688 -15.08 -12.47 -43.29
N VAL A 689 -14.69 -11.82 -44.39
CA VAL A 689 -15.60 -10.96 -45.16
C VAL A 689 -16.51 -11.83 -46.04
N SER A 690 -17.74 -12.06 -45.61
CA SER A 690 -18.82 -12.58 -46.45
C SER A 690 -19.85 -11.48 -46.76
N GLY A 691 -19.79 -10.95 -47.98
CA GLY A 691 -20.57 -9.77 -48.35
C GLY A 691 -22.03 -10.08 -48.70
N ARG A 692 -22.99 -9.75 -47.82
CA ARG A 692 -24.40 -9.65 -48.20
C ARG A 692 -25.10 -8.47 -47.52
N LYS A 693 -25.41 -7.42 -48.30
CA LYS A 693 -26.17 -6.26 -47.82
C LYS A 693 -27.68 -6.52 -47.91
N THR A 694 -28.37 -6.52 -46.78
CA THR A 694 -29.83 -6.39 -46.70
C THR A 694 -30.19 -5.46 -45.54
N ARG A 695 -30.94 -4.38 -45.80
CA ARG A 695 -31.56 -3.58 -44.74
C ARG A 695 -32.80 -4.29 -44.23
N GLY A 696 -32.97 -4.34 -42.92
CA GLY A 696 -34.20 -4.74 -42.23
C GLY A 696 -34.50 -3.76 -41.10
N ILE A 697 -35.78 -3.59 -40.76
CA ILE A 697 -36.26 -2.68 -39.71
C ILE A 697 -37.17 -3.49 -38.78
N GLY A 698 -36.96 -3.38 -37.46
CA GLY A 698 -37.98 -3.69 -36.45
C GLY A 698 -37.80 -4.95 -35.59
N GLN A 699 -37.58 -4.71 -34.29
CA GLN A 699 -38.23 -5.33 -33.12
C GLN A 699 -38.11 -6.86 -32.77
N ALA A 700 -37.65 -7.06 -31.53
CA ALA A 700 -38.30 -7.78 -30.41
C ALA A 700 -38.16 -9.31 -30.20
N ALA A 701 -37.37 -9.66 -29.16
CA ALA A 701 -37.59 -10.65 -28.09
C ALA A 701 -36.53 -10.37 -26.98
N THR A 702 -36.61 -10.78 -25.71
CA THR A 702 -37.38 -11.81 -24.96
C THR A 702 -37.95 -11.24 -23.64
N THR A 703 -39.18 -11.60 -23.22
CA THR A 703 -39.49 -12.63 -22.20
C THR A 703 -38.78 -12.39 -20.85
N ALA A 704 -39.29 -11.75 -19.79
CA ALA A 704 -40.62 -11.60 -19.16
C ALA A 704 -40.83 -12.46 -17.90
N ALA A 705 -40.92 -11.79 -16.74
CA ALA A 705 -41.53 -12.29 -15.50
C ALA A 705 -42.07 -11.09 -14.70
N ALA A 706 -43.36 -11.07 -14.36
CA ALA A 706 -43.99 -9.96 -13.64
C ALA A 706 -44.94 -10.49 -12.56
N HIS A 707 -44.78 -10.01 -11.32
CA HIS A 707 -45.66 -10.35 -10.21
C HIS A 707 -46.72 -9.25 -10.02
N PRO A 708 -48.03 -9.58 -9.96
CA PRO A 708 -49.10 -8.59 -9.89
C PRO A 708 -49.33 -8.06 -8.46
N ILE A 709 -49.67 -6.76 -8.37
CA ILE A 709 -50.09 -6.13 -7.12
C ILE A 709 -51.52 -6.56 -6.78
N ALA A 710 -51.71 -7.21 -5.63
CA ALA A 710 -53.02 -7.53 -5.08
C ALA A 710 -53.37 -6.56 -3.92
N ALA A 711 -54.43 -5.77 -4.07
CA ALA A 711 -54.88 -4.81 -3.08
C ALA A 711 -56.22 -5.21 -2.44
N THR A 712 -56.21 -5.52 -1.13
CA THR A 712 -57.42 -5.82 -0.35
C THR A 712 -57.46 -4.98 0.93
N LYS A 713 -58.63 -4.39 1.23
CA LYS A 713 -58.81 -3.40 2.31
C LYS A 713 -59.42 -3.98 3.59
N ARG A 714 -59.00 -3.37 4.70
CA ARG A 714 -59.66 -3.17 6.04
C ARG A 714 -58.92 -3.87 7.19
N GLY A 715 -58.74 -3.13 8.29
CA GLY A 715 -58.16 -3.67 9.53
C GLY A 715 -57.30 -2.71 10.36
N GLN A 716 -57.47 -1.39 10.28
CA GLN A 716 -56.70 -0.48 11.15
C GLN A 716 -57.20 -0.50 12.60
N VAL A 717 -56.36 -1.04 13.48
CA VAL A 717 -56.31 -0.74 14.92
C VAL A 717 -54.83 -0.63 15.28
N GLY A 718 -54.33 0.38 15.99
CA GLY A 718 -55.05 1.58 16.44
C GLY A 718 -54.50 2.19 17.74
N GLN A 719 -53.20 2.50 17.79
CA GLN A 719 -52.53 3.23 18.89
C GLN A 719 -51.16 3.72 18.40
N ALA A 720 -50.68 4.91 18.73
CA ALA A 720 -51.37 6.19 18.88
C ALA A 720 -50.36 7.30 18.49
N ALA A 721 -50.82 8.41 17.93
CA ALA A 721 -49.99 9.57 17.66
C ALA A 721 -50.72 10.83 18.13
N GLU A 722 -50.07 11.62 18.97
CA GLU A 722 -50.47 13.00 19.26
C GLU A 722 -49.23 13.90 19.21
N ASP A 723 -49.31 14.92 18.35
CA ASP A 723 -48.37 16.03 18.25
C ASP A 723 -49.19 17.29 18.55
N ALA A 724 -49.03 17.86 19.75
CA ALA A 724 -49.84 18.98 20.23
C ALA A 724 -49.12 19.81 21.30
N ALA A 725 -49.12 21.13 21.12
CA ALA A 725 -48.51 22.08 22.06
C ALA A 725 -49.51 22.63 23.08
N ALA A 726 -49.05 22.88 24.31
CA ALA A 726 -49.75 23.70 25.29
C ALA A 726 -48.76 24.53 26.13
N GLN A 727 -49.04 25.83 26.28
CA GLN A 727 -48.30 26.76 27.15
C GLN A 727 -49.08 27.03 28.47
N LEU A 728 -48.60 28.04 29.23
CA LEU A 728 -49.22 28.78 30.35
C LEU A 728 -48.77 28.28 31.75
N LEU A 729 -48.42 29.14 32.74
CA LEU A 729 -48.36 30.61 32.80
C LEU A 729 -47.43 31.08 33.96
N GLY A 730 -46.55 32.09 33.76
CA GLY A 730 -45.45 32.40 34.72
C GLY A 730 -45.11 33.87 35.09
N ARG A 731 -45.86 34.89 34.63
CA ARG A 731 -45.80 36.32 35.07
C ARG A 731 -44.47 37.13 34.97
N ARG A 732 -44.33 37.85 33.84
CA ARG A 732 -43.90 39.27 33.68
C ARG A 732 -42.98 39.97 34.72
N LYS A 733 -41.95 40.66 34.18
CA LYS A 733 -41.93 42.15 34.13
C LYS A 733 -41.08 42.66 32.94
N GLN A 734 -41.24 43.93 32.57
CA GLN A 734 -40.66 44.55 31.35
C GLN A 734 -39.70 45.70 31.68
N ARG A 735 -38.71 45.94 30.82
CA ARG A 735 -38.57 47.20 30.05
C ARG A 735 -37.53 47.06 28.92
N ALA A 736 -37.51 48.04 28.03
CA ALA A 736 -36.62 48.15 26.87
C ALA A 736 -36.34 49.64 26.58
N LEU A 737 -35.31 49.94 25.77
CA LEU A 737 -35.12 51.09 24.84
C LEU A 737 -33.64 51.51 24.74
N GLY A 738 -33.25 52.00 23.55
CA GLY A 738 -31.99 52.71 23.29
C GLY A 738 -30.76 51.81 23.07
N GLY A 739 -29.70 52.28 22.39
CA GLY A 739 -29.51 53.60 21.77
C GLY A 739 -28.13 54.18 22.09
N GLN A 740 -27.40 54.67 21.09
CA GLN A 740 -26.01 55.14 21.23
C GLN A 740 -25.88 56.41 22.09
N ALA A 741 -24.81 56.47 22.90
CA ALA A 741 -23.93 57.64 23.04
C ALA A 741 -22.61 57.23 23.73
N SER A 742 -21.55 57.99 23.51
CA SER A 742 -20.22 57.84 24.12
C SER A 742 -19.90 59.03 25.06
N GLU A 743 -18.94 58.88 25.98
CA GLU A 743 -17.63 59.58 25.94
C GLU A 743 -16.81 59.56 27.26
N LEU A 744 -15.50 59.71 27.09
CA LEU A 744 -14.46 60.31 27.96
C LEU A 744 -14.09 59.73 29.35
N ASP A 745 -12.93 59.05 29.34
CA ASP A 745 -11.72 59.23 30.18
C ASP A 745 -11.77 59.82 31.60
N GLY A 746 -11.02 59.15 32.50
CA GLY A 746 -10.51 59.70 33.77
C GLY A 746 -9.31 58.89 34.29
N VAL A 747 -8.17 59.55 34.53
CA VAL A 747 -6.87 58.90 34.81
C VAL A 747 -6.54 58.82 36.32
N SER A 748 -5.80 57.77 36.70
CA SER A 748 -5.31 57.45 38.06
C SER A 748 -4.46 58.53 38.74
N PRO A 749 -4.24 58.40 40.06
CA PRO A 749 -2.87 58.54 40.57
C PRO A 749 -2.45 57.58 41.71
N MET A 750 -1.23 57.03 41.57
CA MET A 750 -0.15 56.84 42.56
C MET A 750 -0.40 56.24 43.98
N GLY A 751 0.49 55.41 44.55
CA GLY A 751 1.74 54.83 44.02
C GLY A 751 2.84 54.62 45.09
N ARG A 752 4.07 54.29 44.61
CA ARG A 752 5.35 54.09 45.34
C ARG A 752 5.47 52.78 46.16
N ALA A 753 6.62 52.09 46.23
CA ALA A 753 7.88 52.06 45.45
C ALA A 753 8.68 50.78 45.87
N HIS A 754 9.93 50.45 45.49
CA HIS A 754 10.99 51.13 44.72
C HIS A 754 12.01 50.12 44.14
N ALA A 755 12.20 50.05 42.81
CA ALA A 755 13.34 49.37 42.16
C ALA A 755 13.50 49.86 40.70
N ALA A 756 14.71 49.84 40.15
CA ALA A 756 15.07 50.27 38.79
C ALA A 756 16.38 49.55 38.34
N GLN A 757 16.90 49.59 37.09
CA GLN A 757 16.61 50.43 35.92
C GLN A 757 17.18 49.79 34.62
N VAL A 758 16.95 50.40 33.44
CA VAL A 758 17.66 50.25 32.12
C VAL A 758 17.32 48.98 31.32
N SER A 759 17.02 49.00 30.00
CA SER A 759 16.54 50.02 29.03
C SER A 759 15.95 49.27 27.81
N GLN A 760 14.78 49.62 27.27
CA GLN A 760 14.53 50.58 26.16
C GLN A 760 15.28 50.32 24.82
N VAL A 761 14.71 50.53 23.61
CA VAL A 761 13.32 50.53 23.06
C VAL A 761 13.39 50.84 21.54
N ALA A 762 12.27 50.77 20.81
CA ALA A 762 11.99 51.45 19.52
C ALA A 762 12.63 50.88 18.20
N GLU A 763 11.98 51.02 17.02
CA GLU A 763 10.58 51.38 16.73
C GLU A 763 10.04 50.85 15.38
N THR A 764 8.74 51.04 15.16
CA THR A 764 7.95 50.69 13.96
C THR A 764 8.13 51.64 12.78
N GLY A 765 7.92 51.18 11.54
CA GLY A 765 7.74 52.04 10.37
C GLY A 765 6.98 51.34 9.23
N THR A 766 5.96 51.99 8.65
CA THR A 766 5.01 51.36 7.71
C THR A 766 4.91 52.02 6.33
N ALA A 767 4.77 51.17 5.31
CA ALA A 767 3.94 51.32 4.10
C ALA A 767 4.44 51.99 2.79
N ARG A 768 3.97 51.37 1.69
CA ARG A 768 3.59 51.90 0.34
C ARG A 768 4.63 52.16 -0.77
N HIS A 769 4.62 51.24 -1.74
CA HIS A 769 4.35 51.45 -3.19
C HIS A 769 4.83 52.75 -3.88
N ILE A 770 5.76 52.60 -4.84
CA ILE A 770 5.76 53.29 -6.16
C ILE A 770 6.14 52.24 -7.24
N ALA A 771 5.70 52.45 -8.50
CA ALA A 771 5.89 51.54 -9.65
C ALA A 771 7.08 51.99 -10.56
N PRO A 772 7.49 51.22 -11.60
CA PRO A 772 8.85 51.27 -12.15
C PRO A 772 9.11 52.34 -13.21
N LEU A 773 10.40 52.64 -13.46
CA LEU A 773 10.84 53.33 -14.68
C LEU A 773 12.22 52.83 -15.19
N VAL A 774 12.19 52.26 -16.40
CA VAL A 774 13.20 52.21 -17.49
C VAL A 774 14.65 52.66 -17.18
N GLY A 775 15.63 51.78 -17.44
CA GLY A 775 17.04 52.19 -17.64
C GLY A 775 18.07 51.07 -17.73
N THR A 776 18.75 50.94 -18.88
CA THR A 776 19.95 50.08 -19.10
C THR A 776 20.95 50.84 -19.99
N PRO A 777 22.26 50.50 -20.03
CA PRO A 777 23.10 49.75 -19.08
C PRO A 777 24.46 50.50 -18.81
N VAL A 778 25.57 49.75 -18.64
CA VAL A 778 27.02 50.11 -18.67
C VAL A 778 27.59 50.90 -17.45
N PRO A 779 28.92 50.85 -17.17
CA PRO A 779 29.37 50.17 -15.93
C PRO A 779 30.47 50.92 -15.13
N GLN A 780 30.92 50.33 -14.01
CA GLN A 780 32.35 50.32 -13.66
C GLN A 780 32.73 49.19 -12.69
N THR A 781 34.02 48.83 -12.65
CA THR A 781 34.61 47.68 -11.94
C THR A 781 35.89 48.07 -11.22
N GLY A 782 36.17 47.45 -10.06
CA GLY A 782 37.43 47.59 -9.31
C GLY A 782 37.40 48.71 -8.25
N GLU A 783 38.23 48.66 -7.21
CA GLU A 783 39.47 47.86 -7.06
C GLU A 783 39.45 46.89 -5.85
N ASP A 784 40.31 45.87 -5.91
CA ASP A 784 40.57 44.87 -4.85
C ASP A 784 41.88 45.15 -4.12
N ASP A 785 41.99 44.68 -2.87
CA ASP A 785 43.25 44.33 -2.20
C ASP A 785 42.91 43.26 -1.15
N THR A 786 43.50 42.06 -1.10
CA THR A 786 44.91 41.68 -1.31
C THR A 786 45.08 40.23 -1.81
N ALA A 787 46.27 39.89 -2.36
CA ALA A 787 46.57 38.61 -3.02
C ALA A 787 46.99 37.46 -2.06
N LEU A 788 47.10 36.19 -2.49
CA LEU A 788 48.24 35.58 -3.24
C LEU A 788 47.86 34.17 -3.76
N PRO A 789 48.39 33.67 -4.91
CA PRO A 789 49.79 33.20 -5.01
C PRO A 789 50.53 33.53 -6.34
N VAL A 790 51.72 32.94 -6.54
CA VAL A 790 52.82 33.51 -7.34
C VAL A 790 53.22 32.70 -8.58
N THR A 791 52.95 33.27 -9.77
CA THR A 791 53.63 33.12 -11.09
C THR A 791 53.77 31.73 -11.78
N GLY A 792 53.75 31.63 -13.12
CA GLY A 792 53.30 32.66 -14.07
C GLY A 792 53.73 32.54 -15.55
N ARG A 793 52.90 33.18 -16.39
CA ARG A 793 53.26 34.07 -17.50
C ARG A 793 54.08 33.52 -18.70
N LYS A 794 53.42 33.49 -19.86
CA LYS A 794 53.85 34.30 -21.02
C LYS A 794 52.65 34.74 -21.88
N ILE A 795 52.83 35.86 -22.58
CA ILE A 795 51.77 36.69 -23.18
C ILE A 795 52.18 37.06 -24.61
N ARG A 796 51.21 37.20 -25.53
CA ARG A 796 51.27 38.19 -26.63
C ARG A 796 49.87 38.40 -27.24
N ALA A 797 49.52 39.67 -27.48
CA ALA A 797 48.39 40.12 -28.29
C ALA A 797 48.78 41.46 -28.94
N LEU A 798 48.34 41.75 -30.17
CA LEU A 798 48.68 42.98 -30.90
C LEU A 798 47.75 43.21 -32.11
N GLY A 799 47.21 44.42 -32.23
CA GLY A 799 47.08 45.14 -33.51
C GLY A 799 46.01 44.75 -34.55
N GLN A 800 44.83 45.37 -34.42
CA GLN A 800 44.12 46.19 -35.46
C GLN A 800 43.87 45.72 -36.92
N ALA A 801 42.68 46.16 -37.40
CA ALA A 801 42.37 46.72 -38.74
C ALA A 801 41.71 45.84 -39.84
N ALA A 802 40.45 46.23 -40.12
CA ALA A 802 39.84 46.52 -41.44
C ALA A 802 39.53 45.41 -42.48
N GLU A 803 38.40 45.64 -43.18
CA GLU A 803 37.91 45.08 -44.45
C GLU A 803 37.76 43.53 -44.56
N GLY A 804 36.73 42.96 -45.20
CA GLY A 804 35.53 43.54 -45.81
C GLY A 804 35.44 43.30 -47.31
N ASP A 805 34.78 42.21 -47.73
CA ASP A 805 34.14 42.15 -49.05
C ASP A 805 33.07 41.03 -49.13
N ALA A 806 32.24 41.02 -50.18
CA ALA A 806 31.05 40.16 -50.29
C ALA A 806 31.01 39.25 -51.53
N ALA A 807 30.36 38.10 -51.41
CA ALA A 807 29.91 37.26 -52.53
C ALA A 807 28.65 36.46 -52.12
N ALA A 808 27.78 36.10 -53.08
CA ALA A 808 26.42 35.64 -52.77
C ALA A 808 25.94 34.39 -53.55
N ALA A 809 25.35 33.46 -52.80
CA ALA A 809 24.08 32.75 -53.06
C ALA A 809 23.87 31.77 -54.23
N VAL A 810 22.82 30.94 -54.02
CA VAL A 810 21.99 30.14 -54.95
C VAL A 810 22.37 28.67 -55.22
N ALA A 811 21.31 27.84 -55.10
CA ALA A 811 21.19 26.39 -55.26
C ALA A 811 21.40 25.88 -56.73
N ALA A 812 21.27 24.60 -57.12
CA ALA A 812 20.41 23.51 -56.63
C ALA A 812 20.80 22.11 -57.17
N GLY A 813 20.14 21.05 -56.67
CA GLY A 813 20.13 19.72 -57.32
C GLY A 813 19.65 18.57 -56.42
N LEU A 814 18.59 17.84 -56.83
CA LEU A 814 18.17 16.58 -56.18
C LEU A 814 18.79 15.36 -56.86
N GLN A 815 19.08 14.32 -56.05
CA GLN A 815 18.71 12.89 -56.23
C GLN A 815 19.84 11.92 -55.85
N ARG A 816 19.57 10.99 -54.92
CA ARG A 816 19.40 9.54 -55.17
C ARG A 816 19.25 8.76 -53.86
N ALA A 817 18.81 7.51 -53.96
CA ALA A 817 18.73 6.53 -52.87
C ALA A 817 19.24 5.16 -53.34
N VAL A 818 19.38 4.21 -52.39
CA VAL A 818 19.72 2.78 -52.53
C VAL A 818 21.20 2.42 -52.76
N GLY A 819 21.73 1.56 -51.86
CA GLY A 819 23.05 0.89 -51.94
C GLY A 819 23.33 0.06 -50.67
N GLN A 820 24.00 -1.10 -50.79
CA GLN A 820 24.24 -2.08 -49.71
C GLN A 820 25.77 -2.24 -49.44
N VAL A 821 26.26 -2.19 -48.18
CA VAL A 821 26.56 -3.28 -47.18
C VAL A 821 27.97 -3.92 -47.32
N LEU A 822 28.54 -4.36 -46.16
CA LEU A 822 29.85 -5.00 -45.89
C LEU A 822 31.11 -4.09 -45.92
N ALA A 823 32.24 -4.43 -45.26
CA ALA A 823 32.55 -5.09 -43.96
C ALA A 823 34.10 -5.18 -43.82
N VAL A 824 34.67 -5.07 -42.60
CA VAL A 824 36.12 -5.30 -42.33
C VAL A 824 36.30 -5.89 -40.92
N ASP A 825 37.33 -6.72 -40.74
CA ASP A 825 37.70 -7.42 -39.49
C ASP A 825 39.23 -7.65 -39.40
N SER A 826 39.73 -8.18 -38.27
CA SER A 826 41.03 -8.83 -38.00
C SER A 826 42.25 -8.02 -37.46
N ALA A 827 42.51 -8.21 -36.16
CA ALA A 827 43.74 -8.78 -35.53
C ALA A 827 45.09 -8.01 -35.41
N GLN A 828 45.90 -8.45 -34.42
CA GLN A 828 47.22 -7.93 -33.98
C GLN A 828 48.41 -8.89 -34.32
N PRO A 829 49.66 -8.50 -34.00
CA PRO A 829 50.54 -9.39 -33.22
C PRO A 829 51.42 -8.74 -32.12
N MET A 830 52.08 -9.60 -31.31
CA MET A 830 52.81 -9.36 -30.03
C MET A 830 54.19 -8.64 -30.18
N VAL A 831 54.87 -8.12 -29.13
CA VAL A 831 55.60 -8.77 -27.98
C VAL A 831 56.20 -7.66 -27.06
N ARG A 832 56.54 -7.75 -25.75
CA ARG A 832 56.15 -8.50 -24.51
C ARG A 832 57.13 -8.07 -23.36
N VAL A 833 56.79 -8.33 -22.06
CA VAL A 833 57.67 -8.27 -20.83
C VAL A 833 57.91 -6.85 -20.24
N SER A 834 57.60 -6.52 -18.97
CA SER A 834 56.83 -7.23 -17.91
C SER A 834 56.45 -6.34 -16.68
N VAL A 835 55.22 -6.49 -16.17
CA VAL A 835 54.79 -6.36 -14.74
C VAL A 835 54.87 -4.94 -14.11
N LEU A 836 53.89 -4.40 -13.36
CA LEU A 836 52.62 -4.89 -12.78
C LEU A 836 51.55 -3.77 -12.83
N GLU A 837 50.30 -4.06 -13.19
CA GLU A 837 49.15 -3.17 -12.97
C GLU A 837 47.89 -3.97 -12.58
N VAL A 838 46.98 -3.35 -11.82
CA VAL A 838 45.68 -3.91 -11.44
C VAL A 838 44.60 -3.21 -12.26
N GLY A 839 44.15 -3.86 -13.33
CA GLY A 839 43.10 -3.35 -14.23
C GLY A 839 41.71 -3.82 -13.81
N GLN A 840 40.71 -2.94 -13.97
CA GLN A 840 39.30 -3.29 -13.82
C GLN A 840 38.84 -4.18 -14.98
N ALA A 841 37.97 -5.15 -14.70
CA ALA A 841 37.20 -5.85 -15.73
C ALA A 841 35.82 -5.20 -15.86
N ALA A 842 35.44 -4.87 -17.09
CA ALA A 842 34.07 -4.54 -17.46
C ALA A 842 33.70 -5.46 -18.63
N GLU A 843 32.54 -6.11 -18.55
CA GLU A 843 32.02 -6.95 -19.63
C GLU A 843 30.81 -6.28 -20.29
N LEU A 844 30.83 -6.30 -21.62
CA LEU A 844 29.82 -5.82 -22.53
C LEU A 844 29.55 -7.01 -23.45
N ASP A 845 28.32 -7.51 -23.51
CA ASP A 845 27.99 -8.52 -24.53
C ASP A 845 26.57 -8.36 -25.09
N THR A 846 26.34 -8.97 -26.24
CA THR A 846 25.33 -8.57 -27.22
C THR A 846 24.32 -9.67 -27.53
N ALA A 847 23.06 -9.28 -27.74
CA ALA A 847 21.96 -10.22 -27.95
C ALA A 847 22.06 -10.94 -29.31
N LEU A 848 22.34 -12.24 -29.28
CA LEU A 848 22.36 -13.10 -30.47
C LEU A 848 20.94 -13.62 -30.80
N ARG A 849 20.52 -13.51 -32.06
CA ARG A 849 19.25 -14.10 -32.54
C ARG A 849 19.45 -15.58 -32.89
N ILE A 850 18.59 -16.45 -32.37
CA ILE A 850 18.51 -17.86 -32.78
C ILE A 850 17.21 -18.08 -33.58
N ASN A 851 17.33 -18.52 -34.82
CA ASN A 851 16.21 -19.03 -35.60
C ASN A 851 16.07 -20.55 -35.37
N SER A 852 14.83 -21.04 -35.34
CA SER A 852 14.52 -22.43 -35.00
C SER A 852 14.88 -23.44 -36.10
N SER A 853 15.87 -24.31 -35.85
CA SER A 853 16.02 -25.64 -36.48
C SER A 853 17.09 -26.51 -35.83
N ALA A 854 16.83 -27.82 -35.77
CA ALA A 854 17.78 -28.94 -35.59
C ALA A 854 18.57 -29.08 -34.26
N LEU A 855 17.98 -29.82 -33.32
CA LEU A 855 18.55 -31.03 -32.67
C LEU A 855 20.06 -31.05 -32.30
N GLY A 856 20.35 -30.67 -31.05
CA GLY A 856 20.84 -31.61 -30.03
C GLY A 856 22.32 -32.07 -30.03
N LEU A 857 23.03 -31.70 -28.96
CA LEU A 857 23.90 -32.59 -28.16
C LEU A 857 24.21 -31.94 -26.80
N VAL A 858 24.55 -32.74 -25.78
CA VAL A 858 24.79 -32.30 -24.39
C VAL A 858 26.29 -32.20 -24.11
N ALA A 859 26.69 -31.15 -23.37
CA ALA A 859 27.96 -31.10 -22.63
C ALA A 859 27.78 -30.25 -21.35
N GLU A 860 28.59 -30.55 -20.35
CA GLU A 860 28.46 -30.15 -18.94
C GLU A 860 29.57 -29.19 -18.51
N ALA A 861 29.33 -28.35 -17.50
CA ALA A 861 30.34 -27.49 -16.87
C ALA A 861 30.01 -27.22 -15.39
N ASP A 862 30.91 -27.62 -14.48
CA ASP A 862 30.74 -27.50 -13.04
C ASP A 862 30.85 -26.07 -12.49
N VAL A 863 30.11 -25.79 -11.42
CA VAL A 863 30.23 -24.54 -10.64
C VAL A 863 31.09 -24.78 -9.39
N ALA A 864 32.16 -24.02 -9.24
CA ALA A 864 33.01 -24.02 -8.04
C ALA A 864 32.54 -22.95 -7.04
N LEU A 865 32.29 -23.35 -5.79
CA LEU A 865 31.94 -22.45 -4.69
C LEU A 865 33.20 -21.88 -3.99
N PRO A 866 33.18 -20.61 -3.53
CA PRO A 866 34.31 -19.99 -2.85
C PRO A 866 34.50 -20.50 -1.41
N ILE A 867 35.76 -20.58 -0.96
CA ILE A 867 36.14 -20.91 0.42
C ILE A 867 36.84 -19.71 1.06
N THR A 868 36.28 -19.21 2.16
CA THR A 868 36.91 -18.20 3.03
C THR A 868 37.60 -18.91 4.22
N PRO A 869 38.89 -18.65 4.50
CA PRO A 869 39.63 -19.43 5.50
C PRO A 869 39.36 -18.97 6.95
N VAL A 870 38.88 -19.88 7.80
CA VAL A 870 38.81 -19.70 9.26
C VAL A 870 40.14 -20.07 9.91
N VAL A 871 40.71 -19.16 10.71
CA VAL A 871 41.98 -19.39 11.43
C VAL A 871 41.70 -19.84 12.87
N TYR A 872 41.91 -21.13 13.16
CA TYR A 872 42.03 -21.64 14.54
C TYR A 872 43.18 -22.64 14.67
N ALA A 873 43.91 -22.57 15.78
CA ALA A 873 45.13 -23.34 16.00
C ALA A 873 44.87 -24.75 16.56
N ALA A 874 45.26 -25.79 15.84
CA ALA A 874 45.14 -27.19 16.27
C ALA A 874 46.41 -27.71 16.96
N ARG A 875 46.24 -28.41 18.10
CA ARG A 875 47.32 -29.20 18.74
C ARG A 875 47.47 -30.57 18.07
N PRO A 876 48.68 -31.14 17.98
CA PRO A 876 48.90 -32.41 17.28
C PRO A 876 48.41 -33.62 18.10
N MET A 877 47.61 -34.48 17.48
CA MET A 877 47.39 -35.87 17.93
C MET A 877 47.86 -36.86 16.86
N ARG A 878 48.35 -38.03 17.29
CA ARG A 878 48.95 -39.04 16.41
C ARG A 878 47.90 -39.85 15.66
N ALA A 879 48.11 -40.07 14.36
CA ALA A 879 47.38 -41.08 13.60
C ALA A 879 47.80 -42.50 14.00
N GLY A 880 46.83 -43.40 14.16
CA GLY A 880 47.02 -44.85 14.19
C GLY A 880 46.89 -45.45 12.78
N PRO A 881 47.42 -46.66 12.52
CA PRO A 881 47.43 -47.25 11.18
C PRO A 881 46.06 -47.81 10.74
N VAL A 882 45.68 -47.53 9.50
CA VAL A 882 44.48 -48.07 8.84
C VAL A 882 44.61 -49.58 8.61
N ARG A 883 43.49 -50.31 8.75
CA ARG A 883 43.32 -51.66 8.19
C ARG A 883 42.15 -51.65 7.21
N VAL A 884 42.26 -52.45 6.15
CA VAL A 884 41.35 -52.46 5.00
C VAL A 884 40.59 -53.78 4.93
N ALA A 885 39.39 -53.74 4.33
CA ALA A 885 38.45 -54.82 4.05
C ALA A 885 37.69 -55.39 5.26
N TRP A 886 36.39 -55.67 5.08
CA TRP A 886 35.91 -57.02 4.68
C TRP A 886 34.55 -56.90 3.97
N ALA A 887 34.03 -58.00 3.42
CA ALA A 887 32.91 -58.00 2.47
C ALA A 887 31.50 -58.12 3.11
N ALA A 888 30.46 -57.91 2.28
CA ALA A 888 29.05 -57.87 2.69
C ALA A 888 28.46 -59.24 3.09
N ALA A 889 27.44 -59.21 3.96
CA ALA A 889 26.56 -60.33 4.26
C ALA A 889 25.13 -59.84 4.56
N SER A 890 24.11 -60.57 4.09
CA SER A 890 22.69 -60.20 4.25
C SER A 890 22.07 -60.76 5.54
N PRO A 891 21.19 -60.02 6.25
CA PRO A 891 20.42 -60.56 7.37
C PRO A 891 19.20 -61.37 6.88
N ARG A 892 18.83 -62.42 7.63
CA ARG A 892 17.63 -63.25 7.39
C ARG A 892 16.88 -63.52 8.72
N VAL A 893 15.54 -63.44 8.66
CA VAL A 893 14.57 -64.24 9.46
C VAL A 893 14.40 -63.90 10.96
N ARG A 894 13.42 -63.01 11.25
CA ARG A 894 12.10 -63.32 11.88
C ARG A 894 12.04 -64.17 13.18
N TRP A 895 11.53 -63.57 14.26
CA TRP A 895 10.61 -64.10 15.30
C TRP A 895 9.91 -62.87 15.95
N VAL A 896 8.72 -62.84 16.56
CA VAL A 896 7.40 -63.53 16.57
C VAL A 896 6.56 -62.82 17.66
N ALA A 897 5.23 -62.88 17.61
CA ALA A 897 4.34 -62.04 18.43
C ALA A 897 4.03 -62.55 19.86
N GLY A 898 3.59 -61.64 20.74
CA GLY A 898 3.08 -61.95 22.09
C GLY A 898 2.03 -60.96 22.62
N ARG A 899 0.87 -61.48 23.05
CA ARG A 899 -0.23 -60.84 23.80
C ARG A 899 -1.06 -61.97 24.45
N PRO A 900 -1.94 -61.74 25.44
CA PRO A 900 -2.04 -60.62 26.40
C PRO A 900 -2.20 -61.12 27.86
N ARG A 901 -2.32 -60.21 28.85
CA ARG A 901 -3.50 -60.13 29.77
C ARG A 901 -3.40 -59.01 30.81
N LEU A 902 -4.56 -58.62 31.35
CA LEU A 902 -4.74 -57.57 32.35
C LEU A 902 -4.60 -58.11 33.79
N ARG A 903 -4.32 -57.21 34.74
CA ARG A 903 -5.15 -57.03 35.94
C ARG A 903 -4.96 -55.63 36.56
N TRP A 904 -6.04 -55.08 37.10
CA TRP A 904 -6.02 -53.91 37.99
C TRP A 904 -5.79 -54.36 39.44
N SER A 905 -5.18 -53.49 40.25
CA SER A 905 -5.33 -53.50 41.71
C SER A 905 -5.08 -52.11 42.28
N SER A 906 -6.10 -51.52 42.90
CA SER A 906 -6.03 -50.25 43.62
C SER A 906 -5.52 -50.43 45.05
N VAL A 907 -4.55 -49.63 45.47
CA VAL A 907 -4.32 -49.28 46.89
C VAL A 907 -3.93 -47.80 46.90
N ALA A 908 -4.44 -47.03 47.87
CA ALA A 908 -4.08 -45.63 48.06
C ALA A 908 -3.00 -45.49 49.13
N HIS A 909 -2.18 -44.45 49.01
CA HIS A 909 -1.76 -43.63 50.15
C HIS A 909 -1.36 -42.23 49.68
#